data_AF-A0A1F2U775-F1
#
_entry.id   AF-A0A1F2U775-F1
#
_cell.length_a   1.000
_cell.length_b   1.000
_cell.length_c   1.000
_cell.angle_alpha   90.00
_cell.angle_beta   90.00
_cell.angle_gamma   90.00
#
_symmetry.space_group_name_H-M   'P 1'
#
loop_
_entity.id
_entity.type
_entity.pdbx_description
1 polymer ?
#
loop_
_entity_poly.entity_id
_entity_poly.type
_entity_poly.pdbx_seq_one_letter_code
_entity_poly.pdbx_strand_id
1 'polypeptide(L)'
;MTYRLARLGVLVVAAAFLGYWALLVYCDVWRPSPLGLRLRFDVGRVIVVDTVPGRPAERAGLRAGDRIASVDGHPIGGRLDWMTVEANLEIGRATRLSVDRDGTAFAAPITPELASWQSWRSQHGPALLAVRVMQLVTLVLALMVAYKRSRDSTAIVGAAFLATIGVFSLALPFRFASVWRALPPSASLLLWIPFMSSVAIAAWAFSFFVIFPRVRFRRRLAWCAVWIPLVPGLVGRGIFGYHTIVVGQPAPPLPPWIQSLVVVGVAYIIAGLAALVLNYRRLTDVNERRRVRVVMIGSLIGTIAGTLVVLSYWRTSTNNLDQSFLESPFATLGTFLFLVLPLSFAYAILRHRLFDISVMIRQGLRYALARRALLALVPVLLAVLGVDVLAHGDEPVGDVLRSRVWVYVSLAGLAVVARTRRQGWLDSLDRRFFRERYNAQRLLREVAEDVRQAASLESVAPTVVSRIEQALHPTFVALLVRDHDGRQYRTVAASPIDGAPGSLNADNKILALARLLGKPLDIARSETDWLARKMPVGDVRSMHAAAIDLVVPVRSGDGDARALFVLGPKRSEEPYTEDDGELLMAIAESVAMRLPTVEATAAAATERFEECPACGGCYDSGTGRCRVEGAALVPVTAPRLLAGRYRIEQRLGRGGMGTVYVALDTSLDRRVAAKLVREDLVGLPGAAERFQREARVAAAFSHPNVVTVHDFGVAGAHAFLVMELLDGRTLRDTLRTEERVECRRAIAILRDVTAAVEAAHRRQIVHRDLKPENICLVSHGSRESAKVLDFGIAKFLAAHDGELPTVHMTGGVLLGTPLYMAPEQLRGEEPDPSWDLWALAIIAFEMLSGSHPFASATSVLDVGMKVSGFDPRSANLPSGCQPFFARALALNRAARPESPAGFLAELERSLHA
;
A
#
# COMPACT_ATOMS: atom_id res chain seq x y z
N MET A 1 -10.97 13.99 0.48
CA MET A 1 -10.88 14.58 -0.88
C MET A 1 -9.56 14.25 -1.61
N THR A 2 -8.42 14.13 -0.93
CA THR A 2 -7.08 13.91 -1.50
C THR A 2 -6.85 12.55 -2.21
N TYR A 3 -7.53 11.48 -1.79
CA TYR A 3 -7.32 10.14 -2.38
C TYR A 3 -7.89 9.98 -3.81
N ARG A 4 -9.09 10.53 -4.06
CA ARG A 4 -9.72 10.47 -5.40
C ARG A 4 -8.93 11.32 -6.41
N LEU A 5 -8.44 12.48 -5.99
CA LEU A 5 -7.63 13.38 -6.82
C LEU A 5 -6.29 12.74 -7.24
N ALA A 6 -5.60 12.06 -6.33
CA ALA A 6 -4.34 11.37 -6.64
C ALA A 6 -4.52 10.23 -7.67
N ARG A 7 -5.61 9.44 -7.55
CA ARG A 7 -5.94 8.39 -8.52
C ARG A 7 -6.34 8.95 -9.88
N LEU A 8 -7.11 10.04 -9.90
CA LEU A 8 -7.47 10.73 -11.13
C LEU A 8 -6.22 11.22 -11.87
N GLY A 9 -5.25 11.79 -11.14
CA GLY A 9 -3.97 12.21 -11.72
C GLY A 9 -3.19 11.08 -12.39
N VAL A 10 -3.11 9.90 -11.75
CA VAL A 10 -2.46 8.71 -12.35
C VAL A 10 -3.17 8.26 -13.63
N LEU A 11 -4.51 8.29 -13.66
CA LEU A 11 -5.29 7.93 -14.84
C LEU A 11 -5.10 8.91 -16.00
N VAL A 12 -5.04 10.22 -15.72
CA VAL A 12 -4.77 11.25 -16.74
C VAL A 12 -3.38 11.07 -17.35
N VAL A 13 -2.36 10.84 -16.53
CA VAL A 13 -1.00 10.56 -17.02
C VAL A 13 -0.98 9.26 -17.83
N ALA A 14 -1.62 8.19 -17.35
CA ALA A 14 -1.71 6.94 -18.10
C ALA A 14 -2.40 7.12 -19.46
N ALA A 15 -3.48 7.91 -19.53
CA ALA A 15 -4.16 8.23 -20.77
C ALA A 15 -3.25 8.99 -21.75
N ALA A 16 -2.41 9.92 -21.26
CA ALA A 16 -1.42 10.61 -22.08
C ALA A 16 -0.41 9.64 -22.72
N PHE A 17 0.17 8.72 -21.92
CA PHE A 17 1.12 7.72 -22.43
C PHE A 17 0.49 6.72 -23.41
N LEU A 18 -0.73 6.23 -23.11
CA LEU A 18 -1.46 5.33 -24.02
C LEU A 18 -1.88 6.04 -25.32
N GLY A 19 -2.32 7.31 -25.22
CA GLY A 19 -2.64 8.12 -26.40
C GLY A 19 -1.42 8.37 -27.28
N TYR A 20 -0.26 8.62 -26.68
CA TYR A 20 1.01 8.76 -27.41
C TYR A 20 1.41 7.47 -28.10
N TRP A 21 1.31 6.32 -27.41
CA TRP A 21 1.54 5.02 -28.03
C TRP A 21 0.57 4.74 -29.18
N ALA A 22 -0.72 5.06 -29.03
CA ALA A 22 -1.71 4.91 -30.09
C ALA A 22 -1.38 5.78 -31.31
N LEU A 23 -0.89 7.01 -31.09
CA LEU A 23 -0.40 7.88 -32.17
C LEU A 23 0.80 7.25 -32.89
N LEU A 24 1.76 6.68 -32.16
CA LEU A 24 2.89 5.98 -32.77
C LEU A 24 2.44 4.79 -33.64
N VAL A 25 1.51 3.97 -33.15
CA VAL A 25 0.93 2.85 -33.90
C VAL A 25 0.21 3.36 -35.15
N TYR A 26 -0.61 4.39 -35.01
CA TYR A 26 -1.34 4.97 -36.14
C TYR A 26 -0.41 5.46 -37.24
N CYS A 27 0.65 6.18 -36.89
CA CYS A 27 1.63 6.68 -37.86
C CYS A 27 2.43 5.56 -38.53
N ASP A 28 2.74 4.48 -37.81
CA ASP A 28 3.39 3.32 -38.43
C ASP A 28 2.43 2.62 -39.41
N VAL A 29 1.19 2.34 -38.99
CA VAL A 29 0.14 1.68 -39.80
C VAL A 29 -0.12 2.45 -41.08
N TRP A 30 -0.30 3.76 -40.98
CA TRP A 30 -0.62 4.66 -42.08
C TRP A 30 0.60 5.47 -42.56
N ARG A 31 1.75 4.81 -42.64
CA ARG A 31 3.01 5.40 -43.10
C ARG A 31 3.01 5.65 -44.62
N PRO A 32 3.76 6.66 -45.10
CA PRO A 32 4.00 6.84 -46.52
C PRO A 32 4.88 5.71 -47.07
N SER A 33 4.76 5.42 -48.35
CA SER A 33 5.68 4.56 -49.08
C SER A 33 7.10 5.12 -48.97
N PRO A 34 8.13 4.29 -48.79
CA PRO A 34 9.50 4.77 -48.78
C PRO A 34 9.79 5.60 -50.03
N LEU A 35 10.39 6.78 -49.84
CA LEU A 35 10.68 7.74 -50.91
C LEU A 35 11.67 7.16 -51.94
N GLY A 36 12.40 6.09 -51.58
CA GLY A 36 13.43 5.48 -52.41
C GLY A 36 14.73 6.27 -52.44
N LEU A 37 15.04 6.99 -51.36
CA LEU A 37 16.26 7.78 -51.21
C LEU A 37 17.21 7.10 -50.23
N ARG A 38 18.45 6.90 -50.65
CA ARG A 38 19.56 6.63 -49.73
C ARG A 38 20.37 7.91 -49.56
N LEU A 39 20.46 8.42 -48.33
CA LEU A 39 21.11 9.70 -48.03
C LEU A 39 22.36 9.51 -47.18
N ARG A 40 23.40 10.30 -47.47
CA ARG A 40 24.56 10.50 -46.61
C ARG A 40 24.53 11.91 -46.03
N PHE A 41 24.75 11.99 -44.73
CA PHE A 41 24.78 13.25 -43.99
C PHE A 41 26.23 13.64 -43.69
N ASP A 42 26.76 14.58 -44.47
CA ASP A 42 28.06 15.21 -44.22
C ASP A 42 27.83 16.55 -43.48
N VAL A 43 28.88 17.15 -42.93
CA VAL A 43 28.77 18.41 -42.15
C VAL A 43 28.15 19.51 -43.03
N GLY A 44 26.89 19.87 -42.76
CA GLY A 44 26.16 20.90 -43.50
C GLY A 44 25.72 20.50 -44.91
N ARG A 45 25.75 19.21 -45.27
CA ARG A 45 25.37 18.71 -46.60
C ARG A 45 24.59 17.41 -46.51
N VAL A 46 23.46 17.34 -47.24
CA VAL A 46 22.67 16.12 -47.43
C VAL A 46 22.86 15.67 -48.87
N ILE A 47 23.48 14.50 -49.07
CA ILE A 47 23.85 13.99 -50.39
C ILE A 47 23.06 12.71 -50.68
N VAL A 48 22.49 12.62 -51.88
CA VAL A 48 21.85 11.41 -52.38
C VAL A 48 22.93 10.42 -52.79
N VAL A 49 22.97 9.27 -52.12
CA VAL A 49 23.91 8.18 -52.41
C VAL A 49 23.39 7.30 -53.53
N ASP A 50 22.09 7.00 -53.50
CA ASP A 50 21.42 6.13 -54.47
C ASP A 50 19.90 6.38 -54.46
N THR A 51 19.25 6.04 -55.58
CA THR A 51 17.79 6.12 -55.75
C THR A 51 17.23 4.77 -56.17
N VAL A 52 16.15 4.33 -55.52
CA VAL A 52 15.53 3.04 -55.84
C VAL A 52 14.65 3.16 -57.10
N PRO A 53 14.82 2.26 -58.10
CA PRO A 53 14.06 2.31 -59.34
C PRO A 53 12.53 2.32 -59.14
N GLY A 54 11.83 3.18 -59.88
CA GLY A 54 10.37 3.30 -59.88
C GLY A 54 9.77 3.99 -58.64
N ARG A 55 10.59 4.44 -57.68
CA ARG A 55 10.14 5.12 -56.46
C ARG A 55 9.95 6.63 -56.65
N PRO A 56 9.23 7.32 -55.75
CA PRO A 56 8.92 8.75 -55.89
C PRO A 56 10.14 9.65 -56.11
N ALA A 57 11.31 9.31 -55.54
CA ALA A 57 12.53 10.09 -55.71
C ALA A 57 13.14 10.03 -57.11
N GLU A 58 13.24 8.83 -57.70
CA GLU A 58 13.74 8.67 -59.07
C GLU A 58 12.74 9.30 -60.07
N ARG A 59 11.43 9.13 -59.84
CA ARG A 59 10.37 9.79 -60.64
C ARG A 59 10.45 11.32 -60.59
N ALA A 60 10.93 11.88 -59.48
CA ALA A 60 11.17 13.32 -59.32
C ALA A 60 12.50 13.79 -59.95
N GLY A 61 13.26 12.89 -60.59
CA GLY A 61 14.49 13.20 -61.31
C GLY A 61 15.76 13.24 -60.46
N LEU A 62 15.71 12.72 -59.23
CA LEU A 62 16.88 12.63 -58.34
C LEU A 62 17.84 11.53 -58.78
N ARG A 63 19.14 11.76 -58.56
CA ARG A 63 20.23 10.85 -58.91
C ARG A 63 21.27 10.79 -57.81
N ALA A 64 22.08 9.72 -57.81
CA ALA A 64 23.26 9.63 -56.97
C ALA A 64 24.21 10.82 -57.22
N GLY A 65 24.71 11.43 -56.14
CA GLY A 65 25.56 12.63 -56.17
C GLY A 65 24.81 13.94 -55.92
N ASP A 66 23.48 13.97 -56.07
CA ASP A 66 22.68 15.17 -55.88
C ASP A 66 22.77 15.71 -54.44
N ARG A 67 22.92 17.03 -54.27
CA ARG A 67 22.90 17.69 -52.96
C ARG A 67 21.53 18.31 -52.71
N ILE A 68 20.86 17.89 -51.64
CA ILE A 68 19.60 18.50 -51.21
C ILE A 68 19.93 19.73 -50.35
N ALA A 69 19.55 20.92 -50.82
CA ALA A 69 19.86 22.20 -50.17
C ALA A 69 18.73 22.66 -49.23
N SER A 70 17.47 22.49 -49.63
CA SER A 70 16.31 22.86 -48.83
C SER A 70 15.09 21.99 -49.12
N VAL A 71 14.15 21.95 -48.17
CA VAL A 71 12.85 21.28 -48.29
C VAL A 71 11.75 22.28 -48.01
N ASP A 72 10.83 22.45 -48.97
CA ASP A 72 9.77 23.47 -48.93
C ASP A 72 10.30 24.87 -48.56
N GLY A 73 11.49 25.22 -49.09
CA GLY A 73 12.16 26.50 -48.84
C GLY A 73 13.02 26.56 -47.57
N HIS A 74 13.03 25.52 -46.74
CA HIS A 74 13.78 25.50 -45.47
C HIS A 74 15.11 24.78 -45.64
N PRO A 75 16.25 25.42 -45.31
CA PRO A 75 17.56 24.81 -45.46
C PRO A 75 17.68 23.55 -44.60
N ILE A 76 18.33 22.53 -45.13
CA ILE A 76 18.63 21.30 -44.40
C ILE A 76 20.15 21.14 -44.25
N GLY A 77 20.62 21.02 -43.01
CA GLY A 77 22.04 20.95 -42.67
C GLY A 77 22.47 19.58 -42.17
N GLY A 78 21.54 18.71 -41.78
CA GLY A 78 21.89 17.37 -41.30
C GLY A 78 20.71 16.47 -40.96
N ARG A 79 21.01 15.40 -40.22
CA ARG A 79 20.06 14.32 -39.95
C ARG A 79 18.86 14.74 -39.08
N LEU A 80 19.06 15.62 -38.11
CA LEU A 80 17.97 16.12 -37.26
C LEU A 80 16.95 16.95 -38.05
N ASP A 81 17.43 17.72 -39.04
CA ASP A 81 16.56 18.49 -39.94
C ASP A 81 15.77 17.55 -40.85
N TRP A 82 16.43 16.50 -41.37
CA TRP A 82 15.77 15.47 -42.17
C TRP A 82 14.71 14.70 -41.39
N MET A 83 14.97 14.35 -40.11
CA MET A 83 13.96 13.75 -39.24
C MET A 83 12.72 14.65 -39.06
N THR A 84 12.91 15.98 -39.06
CA THR A 84 11.81 16.95 -39.00
C THR A 84 10.96 16.92 -40.26
N VAL A 85 11.60 16.79 -41.43
CA VAL A 85 10.92 16.59 -42.72
C VAL A 85 10.11 15.30 -42.69
N GLU A 86 10.71 14.17 -42.30
CA GLU A 86 10.05 12.86 -42.23
C GLU A 86 8.81 12.88 -41.32
N ALA A 87 8.93 13.52 -40.15
CA ALA A 87 7.83 13.66 -39.19
C ALA A 87 6.68 14.54 -39.72
N ASN A 88 6.94 15.43 -40.69
CA ASN A 88 5.95 16.36 -41.26
C ASN A 88 5.45 15.98 -42.65
N LEU A 89 5.89 14.85 -43.22
CA LEU A 89 5.38 14.38 -44.51
C LEU A 89 3.85 14.21 -44.47
N GLU A 90 3.19 14.55 -45.57
CA GLU A 90 1.75 14.40 -45.75
C GLU A 90 1.50 13.55 -47.00
N ILE A 91 0.64 12.52 -46.88
CA ILE A 91 0.32 11.65 -48.00
C ILE A 91 -0.46 12.44 -49.05
N GLY A 92 -0.07 12.34 -50.32
CA GLY A 92 -0.71 13.03 -51.43
C GLY A 92 -0.36 14.51 -51.57
N ARG A 93 0.45 15.08 -50.65
CA ARG A 93 0.94 16.45 -50.77
C ARG A 93 2.37 16.46 -51.29
N ALA A 94 2.61 17.20 -52.37
CA ALA A 94 3.95 17.33 -52.94
C ALA A 94 4.86 18.15 -52.02
N THR A 95 5.97 17.55 -51.58
CA THR A 95 7.08 18.17 -50.86
C THR A 95 8.13 18.60 -51.88
N ARG A 96 8.50 19.89 -51.91
CA ARG A 96 9.45 20.43 -52.89
C ARG A 96 10.87 20.36 -52.34
N LEU A 97 11.72 19.54 -52.95
CA LEU A 97 13.14 19.51 -52.65
C LEU A 97 13.89 20.47 -53.57
N SER A 98 14.69 21.38 -53.01
CA SER A 98 15.66 22.16 -53.79
C SER A 98 16.97 21.38 -53.86
N VAL A 99 17.39 21.03 -55.07
CA VAL A 99 18.52 20.15 -55.32
C VAL A 99 19.55 20.85 -56.16
N ASP A 100 20.81 20.75 -55.75
CA ASP A 100 21.99 21.23 -56.44
C ASP A 100 22.73 20.04 -57.07
N ARG A 101 22.78 20.02 -58.40
CA ARG A 101 23.52 19.05 -59.20
C ARG A 101 24.59 19.79 -59.99
N ASP A 102 25.85 19.53 -59.67
CA ASP A 102 27.01 20.13 -60.34
C ASP A 102 26.95 21.67 -60.45
N GLY A 103 26.37 22.35 -59.45
CA GLY A 103 26.22 23.81 -59.42
C GLY A 103 24.93 24.33 -60.06
N THR A 104 24.07 23.46 -60.60
CA THR A 104 22.75 23.82 -61.13
C THR A 104 21.64 23.45 -60.16
N ALA A 105 20.89 24.45 -59.71
CA ALA A 105 19.78 24.26 -58.79
C ALA A 105 18.48 23.94 -59.55
N PHE A 106 17.78 22.88 -59.17
CA PHE A 106 16.46 22.54 -59.67
C PHE A 106 15.52 22.09 -58.55
N ALA A 107 14.21 22.22 -58.77
CA ALA A 107 13.21 21.77 -57.82
C ALA A 107 12.71 20.36 -58.19
N ALA A 108 12.80 19.42 -57.25
CA ALA A 108 12.29 18.07 -57.37
C ALA A 108 11.06 17.90 -56.45
N PRO A 109 9.83 18.00 -56.98
CA PRO A 109 8.63 17.74 -56.20
C PRO A 109 8.45 16.23 -55.98
N ILE A 110 8.46 15.80 -54.72
CA ILE A 110 8.18 14.41 -54.35
C ILE A 110 6.81 14.35 -53.67
N THR A 111 5.93 13.48 -54.17
CA THR A 111 4.63 13.25 -53.53
C THR A 111 4.66 11.91 -52.80
N PRO A 112 4.60 11.89 -51.45
CA PRO A 112 4.54 10.65 -50.69
C PRO A 112 3.22 9.93 -50.96
N GLU A 113 3.29 8.69 -51.44
CA GLU A 113 2.13 7.82 -51.62
C GLU A 113 1.88 7.01 -50.35
N LEU A 114 0.69 6.42 -50.18
CA LEU A 114 0.43 5.51 -49.05
C LEU A 114 1.21 4.21 -49.26
N ALA A 115 1.87 3.71 -48.20
CA ALA A 115 2.58 2.44 -48.29
C ALA A 115 1.60 1.29 -48.62
N SER A 116 1.93 0.49 -49.65
CA SER A 116 1.10 -0.64 -50.05
C SER A 116 1.04 -1.73 -48.97
N TRP A 117 -0.03 -2.51 -48.95
CA TRP A 117 -0.17 -3.63 -48.00
C TRP A 117 0.93 -4.70 -48.20
N GLN A 118 1.45 -4.86 -49.42
CA GLN A 118 2.62 -5.71 -49.69
C GLN A 118 3.88 -5.22 -48.96
N SER A 119 4.07 -3.90 -48.82
CA SER A 119 5.19 -3.35 -48.04
C SER A 119 5.05 -3.65 -46.54
N TRP A 120 3.81 -3.82 -46.05
CA TRP A 120 3.48 -4.23 -44.68
C TRP A 120 3.71 -5.72 -44.45
N ARG A 121 3.44 -6.57 -45.46
CA ARG A 121 3.78 -8.00 -45.47
C ARG A 121 5.28 -8.28 -45.60
N SER A 122 6.06 -7.32 -46.10
CA SER A 122 7.52 -7.43 -46.12
C SER A 122 8.09 -7.43 -44.68
N GLN A 123 9.41 -7.62 -44.53
CA GLN A 123 10.10 -7.76 -43.24
C GLN A 123 9.91 -6.58 -42.26
N HIS A 124 9.39 -5.43 -42.72
CA HIS A 124 9.25 -4.21 -41.92
C HIS A 124 8.03 -4.21 -40.98
N GLY A 125 6.87 -4.69 -41.43
CA GLY A 125 5.62 -4.65 -40.65
C GLY A 125 5.64 -5.51 -39.39
N PRO A 126 6.04 -6.79 -39.45
CA PRO A 126 6.10 -7.67 -38.28
C PRO A 126 7.06 -7.15 -37.19
N ALA A 127 8.17 -6.54 -37.60
CA ALA A 127 9.19 -6.06 -36.70
C ALA A 127 8.74 -4.78 -35.96
N LEU A 128 8.11 -3.84 -36.67
CA LEU A 128 7.45 -2.69 -36.06
C LEU A 128 6.33 -3.13 -35.10
N LEU A 129 5.51 -4.10 -35.51
CA LEU A 129 4.48 -4.67 -34.65
C LEU A 129 5.08 -5.25 -33.36
N ALA A 130 6.20 -5.98 -33.45
CA ALA A 130 6.89 -6.52 -32.27
C ALA A 130 7.34 -5.42 -31.30
N VAL A 131 7.91 -4.32 -31.81
CA VAL A 131 8.27 -3.15 -30.98
C VAL A 131 7.04 -2.52 -30.33
N ARG A 132 5.94 -2.33 -31.07
CA ARG A 132 4.71 -1.75 -30.53
C ARG A 132 4.05 -2.65 -29.48
N VAL A 133 4.08 -3.97 -29.66
CA VAL A 133 3.62 -4.93 -28.67
C VAL A 133 4.49 -4.88 -27.41
N MET A 134 5.83 -4.86 -27.55
CA MET A 134 6.75 -4.72 -26.42
C MET A 134 6.49 -3.42 -25.63
N GLN A 135 6.30 -2.31 -26.34
CA GLN A 135 5.94 -1.02 -25.76
C GLN A 135 4.61 -1.09 -24.99
N LEU A 136 3.58 -1.70 -25.58
CA LEU A 136 2.28 -1.89 -24.94
C LEU A 136 2.39 -2.73 -23.66
N VAL A 137 3.10 -3.87 -23.73
CA VAL A 137 3.35 -4.71 -22.54
C VAL A 137 4.02 -3.89 -21.45
N THR A 138 5.02 -3.09 -21.79
CA THR A 138 5.74 -2.25 -20.85
C THR A 138 4.85 -1.16 -20.23
N LEU A 139 3.97 -0.53 -21.02
CA LEU A 139 2.97 0.43 -20.54
C LEU A 139 1.92 -0.20 -19.63
N VAL A 140 1.45 -1.41 -19.96
CA VAL A 140 0.54 -2.18 -19.11
C VAL A 140 1.21 -2.50 -17.77
N LEU A 141 2.48 -2.90 -17.77
CA LEU A 141 3.24 -3.10 -16.53
C LEU A 141 3.37 -1.79 -15.73
N ALA A 142 3.68 -0.67 -16.38
CA ALA A 142 3.76 0.64 -15.73
C ALA A 142 2.44 1.03 -15.05
N LEU A 143 1.33 0.89 -15.76
CA LEU A 143 -0.02 1.18 -15.24
C LEU A 143 -0.37 0.27 -14.07
N MET A 144 -0.06 -1.02 -14.19
CA MET A 144 -0.29 -2.01 -13.14
C MET A 144 0.49 -1.67 -11.86
N VAL A 145 1.77 -1.29 -12.00
CA VAL A 145 2.61 -0.84 -10.88
C VAL A 145 2.02 0.42 -10.23
N ALA A 146 1.71 1.44 -11.02
CA ALA A 146 1.18 2.71 -10.53
C ALA A 146 -0.18 2.55 -9.82
N TYR A 147 -1.06 1.70 -10.35
CA TYR A 147 -2.39 1.48 -9.80
C TYR A 147 -2.36 0.64 -8.52
N LYS A 148 -1.61 -0.47 -8.51
CA LYS A 148 -1.54 -1.38 -7.36
C LYS A 148 -0.75 -0.79 -6.18
N ARG A 149 0.25 0.06 -6.46
CA ARG A 149 1.12 0.67 -5.44
C ARG A 149 1.13 2.19 -5.51
N SER A 150 -0.05 2.80 -5.62
CA SER A 150 -0.22 4.26 -5.77
C SER A 150 0.23 5.12 -4.58
N ARG A 151 0.61 4.52 -3.44
CA ARG A 151 1.13 5.22 -2.25
C ARG A 151 2.62 4.97 -2.01
N ASP A 152 3.22 4.01 -2.72
CA ASP A 152 4.63 3.70 -2.59
C ASP A 152 5.41 4.56 -3.59
N SER A 153 6.24 5.47 -3.07
CA SER A 153 7.06 6.37 -3.90
C SER A 153 8.01 5.61 -4.82
N THR A 154 8.52 4.45 -4.37
CA THR A 154 9.40 3.59 -5.18
C THR A 154 8.66 3.01 -6.37
N ALA A 155 7.40 2.60 -6.16
CA ALA A 155 6.56 2.08 -7.22
C ALA A 155 6.15 3.18 -8.22
N ILE A 156 5.86 4.40 -7.76
CA ILE A 156 5.53 5.52 -8.67
C ILE A 156 6.74 5.88 -9.55
N VAL A 157 7.93 5.98 -8.96
CA VAL A 157 9.18 6.23 -9.71
C VAL A 157 9.47 5.10 -10.70
N GLY A 158 9.31 3.84 -10.27
CA GLY A 158 9.43 2.68 -11.15
C GLY A 158 8.39 2.66 -12.28
N ALA A 159 7.14 3.04 -12.01
CA ALA A 159 6.11 3.15 -13.02
C ALA A 159 6.39 4.29 -14.01
N ALA A 160 6.90 5.44 -13.55
CA ALA A 160 7.31 6.53 -14.42
C ALA A 160 8.47 6.13 -15.35
N PHE A 161 9.44 5.38 -14.82
CA PHE A 161 10.51 4.78 -15.61
C PHE A 161 9.95 3.85 -16.70
N LEU A 162 9.11 2.88 -16.31
CA LEU A 162 8.47 1.93 -17.21
C LEU A 162 7.60 2.62 -18.27
N ALA A 163 6.81 3.62 -17.89
CA ALA A 163 5.98 4.37 -18.80
C ALA A 163 6.81 5.10 -19.86
N THR A 164 7.91 5.74 -19.42
CA THR A 164 8.84 6.47 -20.29
C THR A 164 9.52 5.55 -21.31
N ILE A 165 10.06 4.40 -20.89
CA ILE A 165 10.65 3.44 -21.83
C ILE A 165 9.59 2.79 -22.73
N GLY A 166 8.35 2.66 -22.25
CA GLY A 166 7.21 2.10 -22.98
C GLY A 166 6.72 2.95 -24.15
N VAL A 167 7.13 4.22 -24.25
CA VAL A 167 6.87 5.10 -25.40
C VAL A 167 8.13 5.57 -26.12
N PHE A 168 9.31 5.15 -25.64
CA PHE A 168 10.57 5.56 -26.23
C PHE A 168 10.71 5.04 -27.65
N SER A 169 11.10 5.92 -28.57
CA SER A 169 11.37 5.61 -29.97
C SER A 169 12.65 6.33 -30.39
N LEU A 170 13.54 5.62 -31.10
CA LEU A 170 14.84 6.16 -31.57
C LEU A 170 14.67 7.27 -32.62
N ALA A 171 13.61 7.18 -33.41
CA ALA A 171 13.18 8.20 -34.35
C ALA A 171 11.67 8.44 -34.22
N LEU A 172 11.22 9.62 -34.64
CA LEU A 172 9.80 9.89 -34.78
C LEU A 172 9.27 9.16 -36.03
N PRO A 173 8.11 8.50 -35.96
CA PRO A 173 7.48 7.93 -37.13
C PRO A 173 7.22 8.98 -38.22
N PHE A 174 7.13 8.53 -39.47
CA PHE A 174 6.70 9.40 -40.56
C PHE A 174 5.35 10.03 -40.25
N ARG A 175 5.17 11.29 -40.68
CA ARG A 175 3.92 12.06 -40.51
C ARG A 175 3.51 12.32 -39.06
N PHE A 176 4.31 11.90 -38.07
CA PHE A 176 3.98 12.00 -36.66
C PHE A 176 3.58 13.42 -36.22
N ALA A 177 4.34 14.43 -36.63
CA ALA A 177 4.06 15.83 -36.31
C ALA A 177 2.80 16.34 -37.03
N SER A 178 2.60 15.96 -38.29
CA SER A 178 1.40 16.35 -39.07
C SER A 178 0.11 15.81 -38.43
N VAL A 179 0.10 14.55 -38.01
CA VAL A 179 -1.05 13.92 -37.36
C VAL A 179 -1.28 14.51 -35.98
N TRP A 180 -0.21 14.78 -35.21
CA TRP A 180 -0.33 15.43 -33.92
C TRP A 180 -1.00 16.80 -34.05
N ARG A 181 -0.60 17.65 -35.01
CA ARG A 181 -1.21 18.96 -35.24
C ARG A 181 -2.71 18.90 -35.55
N ALA A 182 -3.18 17.80 -36.12
CA ALA A 182 -4.59 17.60 -36.44
C ALA A 182 -5.45 17.19 -35.21
N LEU A 183 -4.82 16.86 -34.07
CA LEU A 183 -5.55 16.47 -32.86
C LEU A 183 -6.18 17.67 -32.14
N PRO A 184 -7.28 17.46 -31.37
CA PRO A 184 -7.83 18.50 -30.52
C PRO A 184 -6.78 19.09 -29.56
N PRO A 185 -6.83 20.40 -29.23
CA PRO A 185 -5.82 21.06 -28.39
C PRO A 185 -5.59 20.38 -27.03
N SER A 186 -6.65 19.85 -26.41
CA SER A 186 -6.58 19.11 -25.15
C SER A 186 -5.79 17.80 -25.26
N ALA A 187 -6.03 17.04 -26.33
CA ALA A 187 -5.28 15.82 -26.61
C ALA A 187 -3.81 16.15 -26.93
N SER A 188 -3.59 17.15 -27.79
CA SER A 188 -2.25 17.63 -28.15
C SER A 188 -1.43 18.04 -26.93
N LEU A 189 -2.03 18.78 -25.97
CA LEU A 189 -1.37 19.20 -24.74
C LEU A 189 -0.92 18.02 -23.88
N LEU A 190 -1.76 16.99 -23.76
CA LEU A 190 -1.44 15.79 -22.97
C LEU A 190 -0.26 15.00 -23.55
N LEU A 191 -0.16 14.93 -24.88
CA LEU A 191 0.91 14.18 -25.56
C LEU A 191 2.31 14.78 -25.34
N TRP A 192 2.42 16.03 -24.90
CA TRP A 192 3.70 16.62 -24.52
C TRP A 192 4.33 15.92 -23.30
N ILE A 193 3.52 15.37 -22.39
CA ILE A 193 4.02 14.67 -21.20
C ILE A 193 4.92 13.47 -21.60
N PRO A 194 4.43 12.46 -22.35
CA PRO A 194 5.27 11.35 -22.80
C PRO A 194 6.41 11.81 -23.73
N PHE A 195 6.19 12.80 -24.60
CA PHE A 195 7.24 13.31 -25.50
C PHE A 195 8.44 13.91 -24.75
N MET A 196 8.19 14.70 -23.71
CA MET A 196 9.24 15.31 -22.88
C MET A 196 9.90 14.30 -21.96
N SER A 197 9.15 13.27 -21.52
CA SER A 197 9.65 12.26 -20.60
C SER A 197 10.85 11.47 -21.14
N SER A 198 11.00 11.33 -22.46
CA SER A 198 12.05 10.51 -23.08
C SER A 198 13.47 10.94 -22.70
N VAL A 199 13.70 12.22 -22.38
CA VAL A 199 15.01 12.74 -21.96
C VAL A 199 15.36 12.30 -20.53
N ALA A 200 14.35 11.96 -19.73
CA ALA A 200 14.48 11.60 -18.32
C ALA A 200 14.65 10.10 -18.06
N ILE A 201 14.80 9.24 -19.08
CA ILE A 201 14.90 7.77 -18.91
C ILE A 201 16.01 7.40 -17.91
N ALA A 202 17.22 7.91 -18.12
CA ALA A 202 18.36 7.60 -17.25
C ALA A 202 18.18 8.15 -15.83
N ALA A 203 17.52 9.30 -15.71
CA ALA A 203 17.20 9.94 -14.43
C ALA A 203 16.17 9.16 -13.61
N TRP A 204 15.13 8.66 -14.29
CA TRP A 204 14.16 7.76 -13.70
C TRP A 204 14.81 6.45 -13.24
N ALA A 205 15.68 5.85 -14.05
CA ALA A 205 16.43 4.65 -13.70
C ALA A 205 17.30 4.87 -12.44
N PHE A 206 18.11 5.93 -12.44
CA PHE A 206 18.94 6.31 -11.29
C PHE A 206 18.11 6.53 -10.03
N SER A 207 17.03 7.31 -10.15
CA SER A 207 16.14 7.62 -9.02
C SER A 207 15.56 6.35 -8.42
N PHE A 208 15.15 5.40 -9.27
CA PHE A 208 14.68 4.09 -8.83
C PHE A 208 15.78 3.29 -8.12
N PHE A 209 16.98 3.17 -8.70
CA PHE A 209 18.07 2.39 -8.10
C PHE A 209 18.57 2.95 -6.76
N VAL A 210 18.47 4.26 -6.54
CA VAL A 210 18.84 4.90 -5.28
C VAL A 210 17.82 4.66 -4.17
N ILE A 211 16.53 4.54 -4.50
CA ILE A 211 15.46 4.31 -3.52
C ILE A 211 15.11 2.84 -3.32
N PHE A 212 15.50 1.97 -4.25
CA PHE A 212 15.18 0.54 -4.21
C PHE A 212 16.34 -0.31 -3.65
N PRO A 213 16.10 -1.22 -2.70
CA PRO A 213 14.84 -1.52 -2.02
C PRO A 213 14.55 -0.60 -0.82
N ARG A 214 15.55 0.17 -0.37
CA ARG A 214 15.43 1.12 0.75
C ARG A 214 15.95 2.50 0.35
N VAL A 215 15.28 3.55 0.84
CA VAL A 215 15.61 4.94 0.51
C VAL A 215 16.97 5.34 1.07
N ARG A 216 17.94 5.60 0.19
CA ARG A 216 19.30 6.03 0.59
C ARG A 216 19.39 7.50 1.00
N PHE A 217 18.64 8.39 0.34
CA PHE A 217 18.66 9.83 0.63
C PHE A 217 17.23 10.38 0.76
N ARG A 218 16.91 10.97 1.92
CA ARG A 218 15.57 11.52 2.23
C ARG A 218 15.46 13.04 2.04
N ARG A 219 16.58 13.75 1.84
CA ARG A 219 16.61 15.22 1.76
C ARG A 219 16.13 15.70 0.38
N ARG A 220 15.20 16.67 0.36
CA ARG A 220 14.64 17.22 -0.89
C ARG A 220 15.69 17.91 -1.78
N LEU A 221 16.65 18.63 -1.18
CA LEU A 221 17.72 19.31 -1.91
C LEU A 221 18.62 18.35 -2.71
N ALA A 222 18.85 17.14 -2.19
CA ALA A 222 19.62 16.13 -2.90
C ALA A 222 18.91 15.67 -4.18
N TRP A 223 17.58 15.58 -4.15
CA TRP A 223 16.77 15.26 -5.34
C TRP A 223 16.79 16.40 -6.36
N CYS A 224 16.79 17.67 -5.93
CA CYS A 224 16.98 18.79 -6.86
C CYS A 224 18.34 18.71 -7.57
N ALA A 225 19.43 18.47 -6.83
CA ALA A 225 20.76 18.32 -7.41
C ALA A 225 20.85 17.16 -8.42
N VAL A 226 20.10 16.08 -8.18
CA VAL A 226 20.00 14.92 -9.10
C VAL A 226 19.19 15.23 -10.36
N TRP A 227 18.32 16.24 -10.40
CA TRP A 227 17.49 16.50 -11.60
C TRP A 227 17.90 17.77 -12.36
N ILE A 228 18.63 18.70 -11.72
CA ILE A 228 19.15 19.93 -12.34
C ILE A 228 19.95 19.68 -13.63
N PRO A 229 20.87 18.68 -13.71
CA PRO A 229 21.66 18.45 -14.93
C PRO A 229 20.83 18.09 -16.18
N LEU A 230 19.56 17.73 -16.03
CA LEU A 230 18.66 17.37 -17.13
C LEU A 230 17.87 18.56 -17.67
N VAL A 231 17.80 19.67 -16.92
CA VAL A 231 17.03 20.86 -17.31
C VAL A 231 17.40 21.33 -18.71
N PRO A 232 18.69 21.41 -19.09
CA PRO A 232 19.03 21.78 -20.46
C PRO A 232 18.53 20.84 -21.54
N GLY A 233 18.47 19.53 -21.24
CA GLY A 233 17.96 18.53 -22.18
C GLY A 233 16.46 18.62 -22.37
N LEU A 234 15.73 18.92 -21.29
CA LEU A 234 14.29 19.20 -21.36
C LEU A 234 14.04 20.45 -22.21
N VAL A 235 14.80 21.52 -22.01
CA VAL A 235 14.69 22.74 -22.82
C VAL A 235 14.98 22.45 -24.30
N GLY A 236 16.11 21.78 -24.60
CA GLY A 236 16.48 21.42 -25.97
C GLY A 236 15.43 20.53 -26.65
N ARG A 237 14.88 19.54 -25.93
CA ARG A 237 13.80 18.68 -26.42
C ARG A 237 12.51 19.46 -26.66
N GLY A 238 12.20 20.42 -25.80
CA GLY A 238 11.06 21.33 -25.96
C GLY A 238 11.19 22.19 -27.21
N ILE A 239 12.35 22.80 -27.44
CA ILE A 239 12.64 23.59 -28.65
C ILE A 239 12.51 22.72 -29.91
N PHE A 240 13.16 21.55 -29.92
CA PHE A 240 13.07 20.61 -31.03
C PHE A 240 11.61 20.18 -31.31
N GLY A 241 10.87 19.82 -30.26
CA GLY A 241 9.46 19.44 -30.37
C GLY A 241 8.58 20.59 -30.87
N TYR A 242 8.80 21.81 -30.40
CA TYR A 242 8.00 22.97 -30.80
C TYR A 242 8.18 23.26 -32.29
N HIS A 243 9.42 23.28 -32.77
CA HIS A 243 9.72 23.49 -34.19
C HIS A 243 9.21 22.34 -35.06
N THR A 244 9.42 21.10 -34.62
CA THR A 244 9.01 19.91 -35.39
C THR A 244 7.48 19.77 -35.44
N ILE A 245 6.80 19.92 -34.30
CA ILE A 245 5.38 19.62 -34.16
C ILE A 245 4.54 20.85 -34.45
N VAL A 246 4.83 22.01 -33.86
CA VAL A 246 3.98 23.20 -33.96
C VAL A 246 4.29 24.00 -35.22
N VAL A 247 5.57 24.29 -35.47
CA VAL A 247 6.00 25.12 -36.61
C VAL A 247 6.05 24.30 -37.91
N GLY A 248 6.39 23.00 -37.82
CA GLY A 248 6.56 22.13 -38.99
C GLY A 248 7.87 22.36 -39.75
N GLN A 249 8.89 22.91 -39.10
CA GLN A 249 10.16 23.29 -39.70
C GLN A 249 11.34 22.82 -38.83
N PRO A 250 12.54 22.61 -39.40
CA PRO A 250 13.74 22.29 -38.63
C PRO A 250 13.98 23.28 -37.49
N ALA A 251 14.43 22.76 -36.34
CA ALA A 251 14.78 23.60 -35.20
C ALA A 251 16.07 24.39 -35.47
N PRO A 252 16.23 25.59 -34.89
CA PRO A 252 17.51 26.30 -34.95
C PRO A 252 18.63 25.43 -34.35
N PRO A 253 19.88 25.58 -34.82
CA PRO A 253 21.00 24.81 -34.32
C PRO A 253 21.13 24.99 -32.81
N LEU A 254 20.99 23.88 -32.09
CA LEU A 254 21.16 23.85 -30.64
C LEU A 254 22.64 24.04 -30.29
N PRO A 255 22.95 24.75 -29.18
CA PRO A 255 24.32 24.90 -28.73
C PRO A 255 25.08 23.56 -28.63
N PRO A 256 26.36 23.48 -29.04
CA PRO A 256 27.11 22.22 -29.09
C PRO A 256 27.13 21.44 -27.75
N TRP A 257 27.12 22.16 -26.63
CA TRP A 257 27.15 21.57 -25.29
C TRP A 257 25.88 20.77 -24.94
N ILE A 258 24.76 20.94 -25.67
CA ILE A 258 23.56 20.10 -25.51
C ILE A 258 23.87 18.65 -25.90
N GLN A 259 24.85 18.40 -26.77
CA GLN A 259 25.31 17.04 -27.10
C GLN A 259 25.95 16.34 -25.88
N SER A 260 26.49 17.10 -24.92
CA SER A 260 27.05 16.56 -23.67
C SER A 260 26.00 15.90 -22.76
N LEU A 261 24.70 16.08 -23.03
CA LEU A 261 23.62 15.42 -22.28
C LEU A 261 23.60 13.89 -22.45
N VAL A 262 24.16 13.37 -23.55
CA VAL A 262 24.36 11.92 -23.71
C VAL A 262 25.34 11.41 -22.64
N VAL A 263 26.42 12.16 -22.39
CA VAL A 263 27.41 11.85 -21.34
C VAL A 263 26.75 11.89 -19.97
N VAL A 264 25.90 12.88 -19.72
CA VAL A 264 25.09 12.96 -18.49
C VAL A 264 24.22 11.71 -18.36
N GLY A 265 23.45 11.33 -19.39
CA GLY A 265 22.63 10.12 -19.37
C GLY A 265 23.42 8.85 -19.04
N VAL A 266 24.59 8.66 -19.66
CA VAL A 266 25.50 7.53 -19.38
C VAL A 266 25.97 7.54 -17.92
N ALA A 267 26.36 8.72 -17.40
CA ALA A 267 26.78 8.85 -16.01
C ALA A 267 25.67 8.44 -15.01
N TYR A 268 24.40 8.76 -15.29
CA TYR A 268 23.27 8.34 -14.46
C TYR A 268 23.08 6.83 -14.46
N ILE A 269 23.22 6.17 -15.61
CA ILE A 269 23.12 4.70 -15.69
C ILE A 269 24.24 4.05 -14.89
N ILE A 270 25.50 4.50 -15.05
CA ILE A 270 26.64 3.96 -14.31
C ILE A 270 26.47 4.17 -12.80
N ALA A 271 26.15 5.41 -12.39
CA ALA A 271 25.95 5.74 -10.98
C ALA A 271 24.77 4.96 -10.37
N GLY A 272 23.72 4.74 -11.16
CA GLY A 272 22.54 3.98 -10.76
C GLY A 272 22.84 2.49 -10.56
N LEU A 273 23.57 1.87 -11.49
CA LEU A 273 24.03 0.48 -11.35
C LEU A 273 24.98 0.34 -10.15
N ALA A 274 25.88 1.29 -9.93
CA ALA A 274 26.75 1.30 -8.76
C ALA A 274 25.94 1.40 -7.44
N ALA A 275 24.90 2.25 -7.41
CA ALA A 275 23.99 2.34 -6.26
C ALA A 275 23.28 1.00 -5.99
N LEU A 276 22.84 0.31 -7.05
CA LEU A 276 22.17 -0.98 -6.96
C LEU A 276 23.09 -2.08 -6.41
N VAL A 277 24.36 -2.13 -6.85
CA VAL A 277 25.39 -3.04 -6.34
C VAL A 277 25.71 -2.76 -4.87
N LEU A 278 25.84 -1.48 -4.50
CA LEU A 278 26.06 -1.09 -3.10
C LEU A 278 24.87 -1.46 -2.21
N ASN A 279 23.64 -1.33 -2.71
CA ASN A 279 22.44 -1.76 -1.99
C ASN A 279 22.45 -3.28 -1.82
N TYR A 280 22.77 -4.05 -2.86
CA TYR A 280 22.87 -5.52 -2.79
C TYR A 280 23.84 -6.01 -1.69
N ARG A 281 25.02 -5.39 -1.58
CA ARG A 281 26.05 -5.78 -0.58
C ARG A 281 25.64 -5.51 0.87
N ARG A 282 24.70 -4.59 1.12
CA ARG A 282 24.28 -4.19 2.48
C ARG A 282 23.06 -4.95 2.99
N LEU A 283 22.38 -5.72 2.14
CA LEU A 283 21.15 -6.42 2.52
C LEU A 283 21.47 -7.72 3.24
N THR A 284 20.91 -7.89 4.43
CA THR A 284 20.98 -9.14 5.22
C THR A 284 19.81 -10.07 4.93
N ASP A 285 18.63 -9.52 4.58
CA ASP A 285 17.46 -10.31 4.20
C ASP A 285 17.63 -10.95 2.81
N VAL A 286 17.44 -12.27 2.77
CA VAL A 286 17.49 -13.12 1.57
C VAL A 286 16.44 -12.68 0.53
N ASN A 287 15.25 -12.29 0.99
CA ASN A 287 14.15 -11.88 0.14
C ASN A 287 14.44 -10.55 -0.57
N GLU A 288 14.89 -9.53 0.18
CA GLU A 288 15.33 -8.25 -0.43
C GLU A 288 16.49 -8.46 -1.40
N ARG A 289 17.46 -9.30 -1.02
CA ARG A 289 18.64 -9.59 -1.83
C ARG A 289 18.27 -10.25 -3.17
N ARG A 290 17.29 -11.16 -3.19
CA ARG A 290 16.82 -11.80 -4.44
C ARG A 290 16.11 -10.79 -5.35
N ARG A 291 15.29 -9.89 -4.81
CA ARG A 291 14.63 -8.82 -5.59
C ARG A 291 15.66 -7.92 -6.28
N VAL A 292 16.66 -7.46 -5.53
CA VAL A 292 17.75 -6.63 -6.09
C VAL A 292 18.56 -7.40 -7.13
N ARG A 293 18.82 -8.70 -6.91
CA ARG A 293 19.51 -9.55 -7.89
C ARG A 293 18.76 -9.62 -9.22
N VAL A 294 17.44 -9.81 -9.19
CA VAL A 294 16.63 -9.86 -10.42
C VAL A 294 16.67 -8.53 -11.16
N VAL A 295 16.56 -7.39 -10.45
CA VAL A 295 16.69 -6.06 -11.08
C VAL A 295 18.09 -5.86 -11.64
N MET A 296 19.15 -6.28 -10.95
CA MET A 296 20.53 -6.16 -11.45
C MET A 296 20.72 -6.95 -12.75
N ILE A 297 20.32 -8.22 -12.77
CA ILE A 297 20.43 -9.08 -13.96
C ILE A 297 19.59 -8.52 -15.10
N GLY A 298 18.34 -8.14 -14.82
CA GLY A 298 17.45 -7.56 -15.83
C GLY A 298 17.94 -6.22 -16.36
N SER A 299 18.55 -5.39 -15.52
CA SER A 299 19.17 -4.12 -15.93
C SER A 299 20.40 -4.33 -16.79
N LEU A 300 21.23 -5.33 -16.47
CA LEU A 300 22.39 -5.70 -17.27
C LEU A 300 21.96 -6.20 -18.66
N ILE A 301 21.06 -7.18 -18.72
CA ILE A 301 20.53 -7.73 -19.97
C ILE A 301 19.86 -6.63 -20.79
N GLY A 302 19.00 -5.81 -20.17
CA GLY A 302 18.31 -4.70 -20.83
C GLY A 302 19.25 -3.64 -21.39
N THR A 303 20.31 -3.30 -20.66
CA THR A 303 21.29 -2.31 -21.13
C THR A 303 22.07 -2.86 -22.33
N ILE A 304 22.57 -4.10 -22.25
CA ILE A 304 23.27 -4.75 -23.38
C ILE A 304 22.34 -4.83 -24.60
N ALA A 305 21.12 -5.31 -24.41
CA ALA A 305 20.13 -5.45 -25.46
C ALA A 305 19.76 -4.09 -26.10
N GLY A 306 19.54 -3.07 -25.28
CA GLY A 306 19.27 -1.70 -25.73
C GLY A 306 20.44 -1.10 -26.51
N THR A 307 21.68 -1.28 -26.03
CA THR A 307 22.88 -0.82 -26.75
C THR A 307 23.04 -1.53 -28.09
N LEU A 308 22.78 -2.84 -28.17
CA LEU A 308 22.79 -3.58 -29.44
C LEU A 308 21.75 -3.03 -30.43
N VAL A 309 20.53 -2.75 -29.98
CA VAL A 309 19.48 -2.15 -30.82
C VAL A 309 19.90 -0.76 -31.31
N VAL A 310 20.43 0.09 -30.41
CA VAL A 310 20.92 1.42 -30.76
C VAL A 310 22.06 1.33 -31.78
N LEU A 311 23.10 0.54 -31.52
CA LEU A 311 24.23 0.37 -32.43
C LEU A 311 23.81 -0.18 -33.79
N SER A 312 22.88 -1.14 -33.81
CA SER A 312 22.32 -1.66 -35.05
C SER A 312 21.56 -0.57 -35.80
N TYR A 313 20.73 0.22 -35.12
CA TYR A 313 20.03 1.35 -35.72
C TYR A 313 21.00 2.40 -36.30
N TRP A 314 22.06 2.76 -35.58
CA TRP A 314 23.07 3.68 -36.10
C TRP A 314 23.78 3.12 -37.33
N ARG A 315 24.20 1.85 -37.30
CA ARG A 315 24.87 1.17 -38.41
C ARG A 315 23.99 1.04 -39.66
N THR A 316 22.73 0.66 -39.49
CA THR A 316 21.79 0.50 -40.62
C THR A 316 21.37 1.86 -41.15
N SER A 317 21.09 2.82 -40.27
CA SER A 317 20.56 4.11 -40.68
C SER A 317 21.63 5.06 -41.25
N THR A 318 22.93 4.81 -41.06
CA THR A 318 24.00 5.48 -41.84
C THR A 318 24.08 5.00 -43.28
N ASN A 319 23.54 3.82 -43.60
CA ASN A 319 23.74 3.20 -44.90
C ASN A 319 22.45 3.03 -45.72
N ASN A 320 21.30 2.65 -45.16
CA ASN A 320 20.10 2.25 -45.93
C ASN A 320 18.80 2.70 -45.24
N LEU A 321 18.01 3.59 -45.86
CA LEU A 321 16.69 4.02 -45.34
C LEU A 321 15.53 3.06 -45.70
N ASP A 322 15.77 2.12 -46.63
CA ASP A 322 14.79 1.12 -47.09
C ASP A 322 14.95 -0.26 -46.42
N GLN A 323 15.91 -0.43 -45.50
CA GLN A 323 16.07 -1.64 -44.70
C GLN A 323 15.62 -1.39 -43.27
N SER A 324 14.76 -2.26 -42.76
CA SER A 324 14.30 -2.17 -41.38
C SER A 324 15.49 -2.40 -40.48
N PHE A 325 15.71 -1.55 -39.47
CA PHE A 325 16.79 -1.76 -38.50
C PHE A 325 16.69 -3.11 -37.78
N LEU A 326 15.50 -3.74 -37.81
CA LEU A 326 15.21 -5.07 -37.29
C LEU A 326 15.52 -6.22 -38.27
N GLU A 327 15.95 -5.95 -39.50
CA GLU A 327 16.51 -6.98 -40.40
C GLU A 327 17.77 -7.62 -39.82
N SER A 328 18.49 -6.88 -38.97
CA SER A 328 19.59 -7.41 -38.17
C SER A 328 19.04 -8.43 -37.16
N PRO A 329 19.47 -9.71 -37.20
CA PRO A 329 19.11 -10.69 -36.19
C PRO A 329 19.45 -10.20 -34.77
N PHE A 330 20.50 -9.39 -34.64
CA PHE A 330 20.91 -8.78 -33.37
C PHE A 330 19.94 -7.71 -32.86
N ALA A 331 19.35 -6.90 -33.75
CA ALA A 331 18.37 -5.89 -33.36
C ALA A 331 17.02 -6.53 -32.99
N THR A 332 16.61 -7.57 -33.72
CA THR A 332 15.41 -8.35 -33.38
C THR A 332 15.59 -9.06 -32.04
N LEU A 333 16.70 -9.80 -31.85
CA LEU A 333 17.02 -10.43 -30.58
C LEU A 333 17.13 -9.41 -29.44
N GLY A 334 17.81 -8.29 -29.67
CA GLY A 334 17.94 -7.21 -28.71
C GLY A 334 16.60 -6.61 -28.29
N THR A 335 15.65 -6.47 -29.22
CA THR A 335 14.30 -5.97 -28.92
C THR A 335 13.55 -6.94 -27.98
N PHE A 336 13.60 -8.24 -28.23
CA PHE A 336 12.96 -9.22 -27.34
C PHE A 336 13.65 -9.33 -25.98
N LEU A 337 14.99 -9.35 -25.96
CA LEU A 337 15.78 -9.38 -24.72
C LEU A 337 15.59 -8.11 -23.88
N PHE A 338 15.28 -6.98 -24.51
CA PHE A 338 14.98 -5.74 -23.79
C PHE A 338 13.77 -5.89 -22.86
N LEU A 339 12.80 -6.76 -23.18
CA LEU A 339 11.62 -7.02 -22.33
C LEU A 339 11.99 -7.60 -20.94
N VAL A 340 13.18 -8.20 -20.80
CA VAL A 340 13.69 -8.67 -19.50
C VAL A 340 13.81 -7.51 -18.50
N LEU A 341 14.17 -6.31 -18.97
CA LEU A 341 14.27 -5.11 -18.12
C LEU A 341 12.93 -4.74 -17.47
N PRO A 342 11.86 -4.38 -18.21
CA PRO A 342 10.60 -4.00 -17.59
C PRO A 342 9.96 -5.13 -16.79
N LEU A 343 10.12 -6.39 -17.21
CA LEU A 343 9.64 -7.54 -16.44
C LEU A 343 10.37 -7.68 -15.09
N SER A 344 11.69 -7.47 -15.04
CA SER A 344 12.46 -7.53 -13.80
C SER A 344 12.05 -6.44 -12.81
N PHE A 345 11.77 -5.23 -13.28
CA PHE A 345 11.26 -4.13 -12.45
C PHE A 345 9.84 -4.43 -11.94
N ALA A 346 8.96 -4.86 -12.84
CA ALA A 346 7.59 -5.22 -12.45
C ALA A 346 7.60 -6.34 -11.41
N TYR A 347 8.43 -7.37 -11.59
CA TYR A 347 8.63 -8.43 -10.60
C TYR A 347 9.12 -7.87 -9.26
N ALA A 348 10.18 -7.07 -9.27
CA ALA A 348 10.78 -6.54 -8.06
C ALA A 348 9.82 -5.65 -7.24
N ILE A 349 8.93 -4.92 -7.91
CA ILE A 349 7.95 -4.02 -7.27
C ILE A 349 6.66 -4.74 -6.89
N LEU A 350 6.16 -5.67 -7.71
CA LEU A 350 4.86 -6.32 -7.56
C LEU A 350 4.91 -7.74 -7.02
N ARG A 351 6.08 -8.30 -6.69
CA ARG A 351 6.29 -9.70 -6.24
C ARG A 351 5.13 -10.30 -5.41
N HIS A 352 4.73 -9.65 -4.32
CA HIS A 352 3.70 -10.15 -3.40
C HIS A 352 2.26 -10.04 -3.95
N ARG A 353 2.04 -9.29 -5.02
CA ARG A 353 0.74 -9.06 -5.70
C ARG A 353 0.71 -9.66 -7.12
N LEU A 354 1.82 -10.19 -7.63
CA LEU A 354 1.83 -11.03 -8.84
C LEU A 354 0.94 -12.26 -8.65
N PHE A 355 0.67 -12.68 -7.41
CA PHE A 355 -0.29 -13.72 -7.07
C PHE A 355 -1.74 -13.27 -7.22
N ASP A 356 -2.11 -12.05 -6.81
CA ASP A 356 -3.42 -11.50 -7.15
C ASP A 356 -3.58 -11.39 -8.67
N ILE A 357 -2.49 -11.10 -9.39
CA ILE A 357 -2.47 -11.02 -10.84
C ILE A 357 -2.52 -12.42 -11.46
N SER A 358 -1.84 -13.43 -10.93
CA SER A 358 -1.95 -14.81 -11.43
C SER A 358 -3.30 -15.41 -11.08
N VAL A 359 -3.93 -15.01 -9.97
CA VAL A 359 -5.31 -15.33 -9.57
C VAL A 359 -6.33 -14.55 -10.41
N MET A 360 -6.11 -13.27 -10.74
CA MET A 360 -6.95 -12.48 -11.65
C MET A 360 -6.78 -12.89 -13.11
N ILE A 361 -5.56 -13.23 -13.57
CA ILE A 361 -5.29 -13.82 -14.87
C ILE A 361 -5.91 -15.20 -14.89
N ARG A 362 -5.82 -16.01 -13.82
CA ARG A 362 -6.50 -17.32 -13.68
C ARG A 362 -8.01 -17.18 -13.72
N GLN A 363 -8.60 -16.25 -12.99
CA GLN A 363 -10.04 -15.97 -13.01
C GLN A 363 -10.44 -15.39 -14.36
N GLY A 364 -9.62 -14.53 -14.96
CA GLY A 364 -9.83 -13.95 -16.28
C GLY A 364 -9.70 -14.97 -17.41
N LEU A 365 -8.73 -15.90 -17.35
CA LEU A 365 -8.57 -17.02 -18.26
C LEU A 365 -9.68 -18.04 -18.05
N ARG A 366 -9.99 -18.41 -16.80
CA ARG A 366 -11.14 -19.28 -16.48
C ARG A 366 -12.43 -18.64 -16.96
N TYR A 367 -12.63 -17.34 -16.76
CA TYR A 367 -13.81 -16.61 -17.19
C TYR A 367 -13.88 -16.49 -18.72
N ALA A 368 -12.76 -16.19 -19.39
CA ALA A 368 -12.66 -16.19 -20.84
C ALA A 368 -12.95 -17.61 -21.41
N LEU A 369 -12.32 -18.64 -20.87
CA LEU A 369 -12.48 -20.04 -21.30
C LEU A 369 -13.82 -20.68 -20.85
N ALA A 370 -14.48 -20.15 -19.82
CA ALA A 370 -15.79 -20.58 -19.35
C ALA A 370 -16.93 -19.88 -20.10
N ARG A 371 -16.80 -18.58 -20.36
CA ARG A 371 -17.87 -17.75 -20.91
C ARG A 371 -17.77 -17.66 -22.43
N ARG A 372 -18.06 -18.76 -23.12
CA ARG A 372 -18.26 -18.82 -24.58
C ARG A 372 -17.16 -18.14 -25.44
N ALA A 373 -15.97 -17.76 -24.94
CA ALA A 373 -15.00 -17.01 -25.74
C ALA A 373 -14.40 -17.83 -26.89
N LEU A 374 -14.49 -19.17 -26.83
CA LEU A 374 -14.20 -20.03 -27.98
C LEU A 374 -15.22 -19.83 -29.13
N LEU A 375 -16.45 -19.37 -28.85
CA LEU A 375 -17.39 -18.91 -29.89
C LEU A 375 -16.94 -17.60 -30.52
N ALA A 376 -16.05 -16.82 -29.88
CA ALA A 376 -15.41 -15.65 -30.50
C ALA A 376 -14.29 -16.06 -31.49
N LEU A 377 -13.81 -17.31 -31.44
CA LEU A 377 -12.86 -17.82 -32.42
C LEU A 377 -13.49 -17.88 -33.82
N VAL A 378 -14.78 -18.21 -33.93
CA VAL A 378 -15.52 -18.25 -35.21
C VAL A 378 -15.58 -16.89 -35.91
N PRO A 379 -16.03 -15.79 -35.27
CA PRO A 379 -15.98 -14.45 -35.87
C PRO A 379 -14.54 -13.96 -36.08
N VAL A 380 -13.55 -14.35 -35.28
CA VAL A 380 -12.13 -14.06 -35.56
C VAL A 380 -11.65 -14.80 -36.81
N LEU A 381 -12.07 -16.04 -37.03
CA LEU A 381 -11.77 -16.81 -38.24
C LEU A 381 -12.44 -16.22 -39.48
N LEU A 382 -13.70 -15.79 -39.34
CA LEU A 382 -14.41 -15.07 -40.40
C LEU A 382 -13.77 -13.71 -40.69
N ALA A 383 -13.26 -13.02 -39.67
CA ALA A 383 -12.52 -11.77 -39.83
C ALA A 383 -11.16 -11.99 -40.50
N VAL A 384 -10.41 -13.04 -40.11
CA VAL A 384 -9.15 -13.41 -40.76
C VAL A 384 -9.40 -13.82 -42.22
N LEU A 385 -10.42 -14.61 -42.50
CA LEU A 385 -10.85 -14.94 -43.86
C LEU A 385 -11.24 -13.68 -44.65
N GLY A 386 -12.03 -12.79 -44.05
CA GLY A 386 -12.43 -11.53 -44.67
C GLY A 386 -11.24 -10.63 -44.99
N VAL A 387 -10.28 -10.51 -44.05
CA VAL A 387 -9.02 -9.78 -44.25
C VAL A 387 -8.16 -10.47 -45.31
N ASP A 388 -8.10 -11.80 -45.35
CA ASP A 388 -7.31 -12.55 -46.34
C ASP A 388 -7.90 -12.40 -47.75
N VAL A 389 -9.23 -12.46 -47.89
CA VAL A 389 -9.95 -12.20 -49.15
C VAL A 389 -9.77 -10.74 -49.58
N LEU A 390 -9.91 -9.78 -48.68
CA LEU A 390 -9.68 -8.35 -48.98
C LEU A 390 -8.22 -8.06 -49.35
N ALA A 391 -7.28 -8.74 -48.71
CA ALA A 391 -5.84 -8.55 -48.94
C ALA A 391 -5.31 -9.31 -50.16
N HIS A 392 -6.15 -10.06 -50.87
CA HIS A 392 -5.85 -10.75 -52.13
C HIS A 392 -7.01 -10.58 -53.13
N GLY A 393 -7.68 -9.42 -53.11
CA GLY A 393 -8.87 -9.15 -53.94
C GLY A 393 -8.65 -9.25 -55.46
N ASP A 394 -7.40 -9.35 -55.91
CA ASP A 394 -7.00 -9.51 -57.31
C ASP A 394 -7.04 -10.98 -57.78
N GLU A 395 -7.22 -11.94 -56.86
CA GLU A 395 -7.32 -13.38 -57.15
C GLU A 395 -8.77 -13.88 -56.98
N PRO A 396 -9.23 -14.84 -57.82
CA PRO A 396 -10.52 -15.49 -57.61
C PRO A 396 -10.58 -16.13 -56.21
N VAL A 397 -11.65 -15.89 -55.46
CA VAL A 397 -11.83 -16.39 -54.09
C VAL A 397 -11.62 -17.91 -53.97
N GLY A 398 -11.96 -18.66 -55.02
CA GLY A 398 -11.74 -20.11 -55.08
C GLY A 398 -10.27 -20.55 -55.08
N ASP A 399 -9.36 -19.71 -55.57
CA ASP A 399 -7.92 -19.99 -55.63
C ASP A 399 -7.19 -19.55 -54.36
N VAL A 400 -7.63 -18.46 -53.74
CA VAL A 400 -7.23 -18.05 -52.38
C VAL A 400 -7.60 -19.14 -51.37
N LEU A 401 -8.81 -19.70 -51.47
CA LEU A 401 -9.25 -20.81 -50.63
C LEU A 401 -8.46 -22.10 -50.89
N ARG A 402 -8.20 -22.47 -52.16
CA ARG A 402 -7.46 -23.71 -52.48
C ARG A 402 -5.99 -23.66 -52.08
N SER A 403 -5.31 -22.54 -52.33
CA SER A 403 -3.88 -22.38 -52.00
C SER A 403 -3.62 -22.36 -50.49
N ARG A 404 -4.63 -22.00 -49.69
CA ARG A 404 -4.50 -21.78 -48.23
C ARG A 404 -5.51 -22.57 -47.42
N VAL A 405 -6.13 -23.60 -48.00
CA VAL A 405 -7.04 -24.52 -47.32
C VAL A 405 -6.40 -25.02 -46.01
N TRP A 406 -5.09 -25.25 -46.03
CA TRP A 406 -4.30 -25.65 -44.86
C TRP A 406 -4.33 -24.65 -43.71
N VAL A 407 -4.39 -23.34 -43.95
CA VAL A 407 -4.49 -22.32 -42.89
C VAL A 407 -5.84 -22.40 -42.18
N TYR A 408 -6.92 -22.50 -42.96
CA TYR A 408 -8.28 -22.61 -42.44
C TYR A 408 -8.52 -23.96 -41.75
N VAL A 409 -8.01 -25.05 -42.31
CA VAL A 409 -8.04 -26.38 -41.71
C VAL A 409 -7.19 -26.43 -40.44
N SER A 410 -6.01 -25.79 -40.42
CA SER A 410 -5.16 -25.72 -39.23
C SER A 410 -5.81 -24.91 -38.11
N LEU A 411 -6.44 -23.78 -38.44
CA LEU A 411 -7.15 -22.94 -37.47
C LEU A 411 -8.43 -23.62 -36.95
N ALA A 412 -9.20 -24.28 -37.82
CA ALA A 412 -10.35 -25.10 -37.41
C ALA A 412 -9.90 -26.29 -36.55
N GLY A 413 -8.80 -26.94 -36.93
CA GLY A 413 -8.16 -27.99 -36.14
C GLY A 413 -7.69 -27.48 -34.78
N LEU A 414 -7.08 -26.30 -34.71
CA LEU A 414 -6.69 -25.65 -33.47
C LEU A 414 -7.91 -25.35 -32.59
N ALA A 415 -9.03 -24.92 -33.19
CA ALA A 415 -10.30 -24.70 -32.49
C ALA A 415 -10.89 -25.99 -31.93
N VAL A 416 -10.86 -27.08 -32.72
CA VAL A 416 -11.31 -28.42 -32.29
C VAL A 416 -10.40 -28.96 -31.19
N VAL A 417 -9.08 -28.86 -31.33
CA VAL A 417 -8.11 -29.26 -30.29
C VAL A 417 -8.29 -28.45 -29.02
N ALA A 418 -8.46 -27.13 -29.12
CA ALA A 418 -8.74 -26.26 -27.97
C ALA A 418 -10.07 -26.64 -27.28
N ARG A 419 -11.07 -27.11 -28.03
CA ARG A 419 -12.37 -27.58 -27.50
C ARG A 419 -12.28 -28.97 -26.88
N THR A 420 -11.61 -29.93 -27.52
CA THR A 420 -11.51 -31.32 -27.07
C THR A 420 -10.51 -31.50 -25.93
N ARG A 421 -9.39 -30.77 -25.96
CA ARG A 421 -8.38 -30.74 -24.88
C ARG A 421 -8.72 -29.74 -23.78
N ARG A 422 -9.86 -29.03 -23.84
CA ARG A 422 -10.26 -28.00 -22.88
C ARG A 422 -10.17 -28.47 -21.43
N GLN A 423 -10.83 -29.58 -21.10
CA GLN A 423 -10.80 -30.12 -19.74
C GLN A 423 -9.39 -30.56 -19.37
N GLY A 424 -8.69 -31.28 -20.25
CA GLY A 424 -7.30 -31.69 -19.99
C GLY A 424 -6.33 -30.53 -19.77
N TRP A 425 -6.52 -29.39 -20.45
CA TRP A 425 -5.74 -28.17 -20.24
C TRP A 425 -6.09 -27.47 -18.94
N LEU A 426 -7.39 -27.39 -18.59
CA LEU A 426 -7.84 -26.87 -17.31
C LEU A 426 -7.32 -27.73 -16.15
N ASP A 427 -7.40 -29.04 -16.28
CA ASP A 427 -6.92 -30.01 -15.28
C ASP A 427 -5.38 -30.04 -15.22
N SER A 428 -4.68 -29.78 -16.32
CA SER A 428 -3.21 -29.68 -16.32
C SER A 428 -2.73 -28.35 -15.76
N LEU A 429 -3.46 -27.26 -16.00
CA LEU A 429 -3.26 -25.97 -15.33
C LEU A 429 -3.49 -26.13 -13.83
N ASP A 430 -4.57 -26.79 -13.44
CA ASP A 430 -4.85 -27.07 -12.04
C ASP A 430 -3.77 -27.99 -11.42
N ARG A 431 -3.31 -29.04 -12.14
CA ARG A 431 -2.23 -29.92 -11.66
C ARG A 431 -0.86 -29.25 -11.54
N ARG A 432 -0.48 -28.31 -12.42
CA ARG A 432 0.84 -27.64 -12.33
C ARG A 432 0.87 -26.49 -11.33
N PHE A 433 -0.28 -25.88 -11.04
CA PHE A 433 -0.36 -24.71 -10.17
C PHE A 433 -1.06 -24.95 -8.82
N PHE A 434 -1.76 -26.09 -8.62
CA PHE A 434 -2.55 -26.36 -7.40
C PHE A 434 -2.28 -27.70 -6.70
N ARG A 435 -1.48 -28.63 -7.27
CA ARG A 435 -1.19 -29.93 -6.61
C ARG A 435 -0.50 -29.76 -5.25
N GLU A 436 0.33 -28.74 -5.08
CA GLU A 436 0.99 -28.44 -3.80
C GLU A 436 -0.02 -28.09 -2.70
N ARG A 437 -1.12 -27.40 -3.03
CA ARG A 437 -2.10 -26.91 -2.04
C ARG A 437 -3.09 -27.98 -1.56
N TYR A 438 -3.58 -28.83 -2.47
CA TYR A 438 -4.49 -29.94 -2.11
C TYR A 438 -3.76 -31.06 -1.37
N ASN A 439 -2.52 -31.36 -1.76
CA ASN A 439 -1.69 -32.31 -1.04
C ASN A 439 -1.29 -31.78 0.34
N ALA A 440 -0.97 -30.49 0.48
CA ALA A 440 -0.67 -29.90 1.79
C ALA A 440 -1.86 -30.02 2.74
N GLN A 441 -3.09 -29.67 2.32
CA GLN A 441 -4.27 -29.79 3.19
C GLN A 441 -4.55 -31.23 3.62
N ARG A 442 -4.34 -32.21 2.72
CA ARG A 442 -4.49 -33.63 3.03
C ARG A 442 -3.39 -34.13 3.98
N LEU A 443 -2.12 -33.88 3.65
CA LEU A 443 -0.96 -34.22 4.47
C LEU A 443 -1.08 -33.65 5.89
N LEU A 444 -1.57 -32.42 6.00
CA LEU A 444 -1.67 -31.72 7.28
C LEU A 444 -2.89 -32.17 8.11
N ARG A 445 -3.98 -32.64 7.47
CA ARG A 445 -5.06 -33.36 8.17
C ARG A 445 -4.60 -34.73 8.66
N GLU A 446 -3.81 -35.45 7.86
CA GLU A 446 -3.19 -36.71 8.27
C GLU A 446 -2.23 -36.49 9.45
N VAL A 447 -1.49 -35.37 9.48
CA VAL A 447 -0.65 -34.96 10.64
C VAL A 447 -1.49 -34.76 11.91
N ALA A 448 -2.62 -34.05 11.82
CA ALA A 448 -3.48 -33.84 12.98
C ALA A 448 -4.02 -35.16 13.56
N GLU A 449 -4.33 -36.14 12.69
CA GLU A 449 -4.74 -37.48 13.10
C GLU A 449 -3.59 -38.28 13.76
N ASP A 450 -2.40 -38.26 13.17
CA ASP A 450 -1.21 -38.94 13.72
C ASP A 450 -0.87 -38.38 15.12
N VAL A 451 -1.03 -37.07 15.34
CA VAL A 451 -0.84 -36.44 16.65
C VAL A 451 -1.87 -36.88 17.68
N ARG A 452 -3.13 -37.09 17.27
CA ARG A 452 -4.17 -37.63 18.16
C ARG A 452 -3.88 -39.06 18.63
N GLN A 453 -3.09 -39.83 17.89
CA GLN A 453 -2.80 -41.23 18.21
C GLN A 453 -1.45 -41.43 18.95
N ALA A 454 -0.58 -40.42 18.98
CA ALA A 454 0.78 -40.55 19.51
C ALA A 454 0.88 -40.52 21.05
N ALA A 455 1.73 -41.36 21.64
CA ALA A 455 1.84 -41.51 23.10
C ALA A 455 2.43 -40.28 23.83
N SER A 456 3.34 -39.52 23.20
CA SER A 456 3.98 -38.34 23.81
C SER A 456 4.37 -37.29 22.77
N LEU A 457 4.53 -36.03 23.22
CA LEU A 457 4.99 -34.93 22.36
C LEU A 457 6.37 -35.20 21.74
N GLU A 458 7.29 -35.75 22.51
CA GLU A 458 8.67 -36.04 22.09
C GLU A 458 8.73 -37.06 20.95
N SER A 459 7.82 -38.05 20.98
CA SER A 459 7.72 -39.07 19.92
C SER A 459 7.15 -38.53 18.61
N VAL A 460 6.26 -37.52 18.68
CA VAL A 460 5.50 -37.05 17.50
C VAL A 460 6.05 -35.76 16.91
N ALA A 461 6.71 -34.91 17.71
CA ALA A 461 7.19 -33.60 17.30
C ALA A 461 8.10 -33.63 16.05
N PRO A 462 9.09 -34.55 15.91
CA PRO A 462 9.93 -34.62 14.71
C PRO A 462 9.13 -34.92 13.43
N THR A 463 8.16 -35.83 13.51
CA THR A 463 7.31 -36.20 12.38
C THR A 463 6.40 -35.04 11.96
N VAL A 464 5.83 -34.32 12.94
CA VAL A 464 4.97 -33.15 12.69
C VAL A 464 5.76 -32.05 11.98
N VAL A 465 6.91 -31.63 12.52
CA VAL A 465 7.69 -30.55 11.89
C VAL A 465 8.19 -30.93 10.51
N SER A 466 8.56 -32.20 10.29
CA SER A 466 8.99 -32.69 8.97
C SER A 466 7.85 -32.71 7.95
N ARG A 467 6.64 -33.13 8.33
CA ARG A 467 5.49 -33.12 7.41
C ARG A 467 4.99 -31.70 7.12
N ILE A 468 5.04 -30.80 8.10
CA ILE A 468 4.77 -29.37 7.86
C ILE A 468 5.83 -28.81 6.89
N GLU A 469 7.10 -29.18 7.06
CA GLU A 469 8.18 -28.76 6.14
C GLU A 469 7.93 -29.27 4.71
N GLN A 470 7.55 -30.54 4.55
CA GLN A 470 7.24 -31.12 3.24
C GLN A 470 5.99 -30.53 2.59
N ALA A 471 4.99 -30.13 3.40
CA ALA A 471 3.72 -29.62 2.89
C ALA A 471 3.79 -28.13 2.51
N LEU A 472 4.47 -27.31 3.32
CA LEU A 472 4.53 -25.85 3.13
C LEU A 472 5.86 -25.36 2.54
N HIS A 473 6.85 -26.25 2.41
CA HIS A 473 8.21 -25.98 1.96
C HIS A 473 8.87 -24.72 2.57
N PRO A 474 8.82 -24.51 3.90
CA PRO A 474 9.58 -23.46 4.56
C PRO A 474 11.09 -23.75 4.54
N THR A 475 11.91 -22.72 4.76
CA THR A 475 13.35 -22.91 4.98
C THR A 475 13.61 -23.73 6.23
N PHE A 476 12.77 -23.57 7.26
CA PHE A 476 12.70 -24.46 8.43
C PHE A 476 11.31 -24.40 9.09
N VAL A 477 10.97 -25.45 9.83
CA VAL A 477 9.92 -25.46 10.86
C VAL A 477 10.52 -25.90 12.18
N ALA A 478 10.19 -25.20 13.26
CA ALA A 478 10.56 -25.57 14.61
C ALA A 478 9.32 -25.57 15.53
N LEU A 479 9.24 -26.57 16.42
CA LEU A 479 8.33 -26.56 17.55
C LEU A 479 9.13 -26.19 18.80
N LEU A 480 8.74 -25.10 19.46
CA LEU A 480 9.37 -24.63 20.68
C LEU A 480 8.41 -24.75 21.86
N VAL A 481 8.95 -25.15 23.01
CA VAL A 481 8.22 -25.25 24.28
C VAL A 481 8.85 -24.30 25.29
N ARG A 482 8.02 -23.63 26.07
CA ARG A 482 8.47 -22.73 27.14
C ARG A 482 9.05 -23.54 28.29
N ASP A 483 10.21 -23.12 28.79
CA ASP A 483 10.86 -23.75 29.94
C ASP A 483 10.08 -23.53 31.24
N HIS A 484 10.37 -24.34 32.28
CA HIS A 484 9.71 -24.29 33.59
C HIS A 484 9.85 -22.92 34.27
N ASP A 485 10.98 -22.23 34.08
CA ASP A 485 11.23 -20.87 34.60
C ASP A 485 10.49 -19.78 33.81
N GLY A 486 9.83 -20.13 32.69
CA GLY A 486 9.04 -19.21 31.87
C GLY A 486 9.86 -18.19 31.06
N ARG A 487 11.19 -18.17 31.16
CA ARG A 487 12.03 -17.12 30.57
C ARG A 487 12.47 -17.40 29.13
N GLN A 488 12.50 -18.65 28.69
CA GLN A 488 12.94 -19.01 27.34
C GLN A 488 12.05 -20.06 26.68
N TYR A 489 12.05 -20.04 25.36
CA TYR A 489 11.53 -21.08 24.49
C TYR A 489 12.69 -21.93 23.99
N ARG A 490 12.61 -23.24 24.22
CA ARG A 490 13.58 -24.23 23.75
C ARG A 490 12.99 -25.01 22.59
N THR A 491 13.77 -25.19 21.53
CA THR A 491 13.38 -26.01 20.38
C THR A 491 13.32 -27.49 20.78
N VAL A 492 12.16 -28.11 20.64
CA VAL A 492 11.91 -29.54 20.89
C VAL A 492 12.13 -30.37 19.63
N ALA A 493 11.71 -29.85 18.48
CA ALA A 493 11.95 -30.47 17.19
C ALA A 493 12.10 -29.40 16.10
N ALA A 494 12.92 -29.69 15.09
CA ALA A 494 13.12 -28.81 13.95
C ALA A 494 13.37 -29.61 12.66
N SER A 495 12.98 -29.04 11.52
CA SER A 495 13.25 -29.59 10.19
C SER A 495 13.48 -28.48 9.16
N PRO A 496 14.65 -28.43 8.48
CA PRO A 496 15.90 -29.11 8.83
C PRO A 496 16.50 -28.54 10.12
N ILE A 497 17.27 -29.35 10.86
CA ILE A 497 17.83 -28.98 12.17
C ILE A 497 18.79 -27.78 12.06
N ASP A 498 19.65 -27.74 11.04
CA ASP A 498 20.68 -26.71 10.86
C ASP A 498 20.12 -25.31 10.56
N GLY A 499 18.83 -25.21 10.21
CA GLY A 499 18.18 -23.94 9.83
C GLY A 499 17.33 -23.31 10.93
N ALA A 500 17.07 -24.02 12.04
CA ALA A 500 16.13 -23.58 13.06
C ALA A 500 16.78 -22.72 14.17
N PRO A 501 16.02 -21.79 14.77
CA PRO A 501 16.51 -21.01 15.90
C PRO A 501 16.75 -21.91 17.14
N GLY A 502 17.84 -21.65 17.86
CA GLY A 502 18.24 -22.43 19.05
C GLY A 502 17.33 -22.22 20.26
N SER A 503 17.39 -21.04 20.89
CA SER A 503 16.43 -20.61 21.91
C SER A 503 15.94 -19.20 21.65
N LEU A 504 14.70 -18.93 22.02
CA LEU A 504 14.09 -17.61 21.89
C LEU A 504 13.70 -17.07 23.27
N ASN A 505 13.96 -15.78 23.51
CA ASN A 505 13.56 -15.14 24.76
C ASN A 505 12.03 -15.01 24.82
N ALA A 506 11.41 -15.51 25.90
CA ALA A 506 9.97 -15.47 26.08
C ALA A 506 9.42 -14.06 26.30
N ASP A 507 10.26 -13.11 26.72
CA ASP A 507 9.92 -11.68 26.89
C ASP A 507 9.89 -10.92 25.55
N ASN A 508 10.26 -11.57 24.43
CA ASN A 508 10.15 -10.96 23.12
C ASN A 508 8.69 -10.61 22.82
N LYS A 509 8.42 -9.33 22.58
CA LYS A 509 7.06 -8.80 22.43
C LYS A 509 6.31 -9.39 21.23
N ILE A 510 6.99 -9.86 20.19
CA ILE A 510 6.37 -10.52 19.03
C ILE A 510 5.84 -11.91 19.43
N LEU A 511 6.63 -12.67 20.21
CA LEU A 511 6.22 -13.98 20.71
C LEU A 511 5.10 -13.84 21.75
N ALA A 512 5.20 -12.85 22.64
CA ALA A 512 4.12 -12.51 23.57
C ALA A 512 2.82 -12.12 22.82
N LEU A 513 2.93 -11.35 21.74
CA LEU A 513 1.80 -10.97 20.90
C LEU A 513 1.16 -12.17 20.20
N ALA A 514 1.95 -13.08 19.63
CA ALA A 514 1.44 -14.29 18.99
C ALA A 514 0.64 -15.15 19.98
N ARG A 515 1.14 -15.32 21.21
CA ARG A 515 0.43 -16.03 22.29
C ARG A 515 -0.88 -15.37 22.65
N LEU A 516 -0.86 -14.05 22.80
CA LEU A 516 -2.01 -13.25 23.20
C LEU A 516 -3.13 -13.24 22.16
N LEU A 517 -2.77 -13.15 20.88
CA LEU A 517 -3.75 -13.19 19.78
C LEU A 517 -4.35 -14.58 19.62
N GLY A 518 -3.64 -15.64 20.03
CA GLY A 518 -4.07 -17.02 19.82
C GLY A 518 -4.23 -17.38 18.34
N LYS A 519 -3.58 -16.62 17.45
CA LYS A 519 -3.66 -16.75 15.99
C LYS A 519 -2.26 -16.72 15.38
N PRO A 520 -2.08 -17.27 14.16
CA PRO A 520 -0.83 -17.18 13.42
C PRO A 520 -0.43 -15.72 13.20
N LEU A 521 0.82 -15.38 13.52
CA LEU A 521 1.38 -14.04 13.35
C LEU A 521 2.43 -14.06 12.23
N ASP A 522 2.09 -13.44 11.10
CA ASP A 522 3.00 -13.25 9.96
C ASP A 522 3.91 -12.03 10.20
N ILE A 523 5.20 -12.31 10.36
CA ILE A 523 6.26 -11.31 10.59
C ILE A 523 6.73 -10.69 9.26
N ALA A 524 6.68 -11.43 8.15
CA ALA A 524 7.18 -10.99 6.84
C ALA A 524 6.27 -9.94 6.17
N ARG A 525 4.94 -10.07 6.26
CA ARG A 525 3.99 -9.04 5.78
C ARG A 525 4.11 -7.73 6.55
N SER A 526 4.73 -7.78 7.73
CA SER A 526 4.79 -6.68 8.67
C SER A 526 5.78 -5.57 8.30
N GLU A 527 6.69 -5.80 7.34
CA GLU A 527 7.70 -4.80 6.92
C GLU A 527 7.13 -3.57 6.22
N THR A 528 5.98 -3.69 5.54
CA THR A 528 5.28 -2.53 4.95
C THR A 528 4.15 -2.00 5.83
N ASP A 529 3.80 -2.76 6.86
CA ASP A 529 2.62 -2.55 7.69
C ASP A 529 2.99 -2.10 9.11
N TRP A 530 1.97 -1.70 9.86
CA TRP A 530 2.05 -1.07 11.18
C TRP A 530 2.96 -1.75 12.24
N LEU A 531 3.26 -3.06 12.13
CA LEU A 531 4.06 -3.83 13.10
C LEU A 531 5.51 -3.36 13.17
N ALA A 532 6.21 -3.25 12.03
CA ALA A 532 7.62 -2.85 11.99
C ALA A 532 7.85 -1.39 12.41
N ARG A 533 6.80 -0.54 12.38
CA ARG A 533 6.85 0.87 12.80
C ARG A 533 6.59 1.08 14.29
N LYS A 534 6.00 0.11 15.00
CA LYS A 534 5.58 0.25 16.40
C LYS A 534 6.20 -0.75 17.38
N MET A 535 6.84 -1.82 16.88
CA MET A 535 7.54 -2.78 17.73
C MET A 535 8.97 -2.29 18.07
N PRO A 536 9.53 -2.63 19.25
CA PRO A 536 10.91 -2.31 19.56
C PRO A 536 11.84 -2.85 18.47
N VAL A 537 12.72 -2.00 17.96
CA VAL A 537 13.63 -2.34 16.84
C VAL A 537 14.49 -3.56 17.16
N GLY A 538 14.81 -3.78 18.44
CA GLY A 538 15.53 -4.97 18.91
C GLY A 538 14.78 -6.28 18.69
N ASP A 539 13.49 -6.34 19.04
CA ASP A 539 12.67 -7.55 18.96
C ASP A 539 12.45 -7.97 17.50
N VAL A 540 12.11 -7.01 16.64
CA VAL A 540 11.95 -7.23 15.19
C VAL A 540 13.26 -7.72 14.56
N ARG A 541 14.39 -7.09 14.92
CA ARG A 541 15.71 -7.48 14.42
C ARG A 541 16.09 -8.90 14.85
N SER A 542 15.73 -9.30 16.08
CA SER A 542 15.99 -10.66 16.57
C SER A 542 15.22 -11.73 15.79
N MET A 543 13.95 -11.46 15.45
CA MET A 543 13.13 -12.38 14.64
C MET A 543 13.66 -12.50 13.21
N HIS A 544 14.08 -11.38 12.61
CA HIS A 544 14.71 -11.40 11.28
C HIS A 544 16.08 -12.07 11.28
N ALA A 545 16.89 -11.88 12.33
CA ALA A 545 18.18 -12.56 12.47
C ALA A 545 18.01 -14.08 12.57
N ALA A 546 16.91 -14.52 13.20
CA ALA A 546 16.50 -15.92 13.27
C ALA A 546 15.74 -16.41 12.02
N ALA A 547 15.58 -15.56 10.99
CA ALA A 547 14.84 -15.84 9.76
C ALA A 547 13.41 -16.39 9.99
N ILE A 548 12.69 -15.84 10.97
CA ILE A 548 11.32 -16.25 11.32
C ILE A 548 10.29 -15.40 10.55
N ASP A 549 9.42 -16.05 9.78
CA ASP A 549 8.36 -15.40 9.00
C ASP A 549 6.95 -15.64 9.57
N LEU A 550 6.73 -16.77 10.25
CA LEU A 550 5.43 -17.10 10.85
C LEU A 550 5.59 -17.69 12.24
N VAL A 551 4.78 -17.20 13.19
CA VAL A 551 4.67 -17.76 14.55
C VAL A 551 3.25 -18.24 14.77
N VAL A 552 3.06 -19.52 15.11
CA VAL A 552 1.74 -20.12 15.37
C VAL A 552 1.67 -20.59 16.82
N PRO A 553 0.78 -20.04 17.65
CA PRO A 553 0.66 -20.42 19.06
C PRO A 553 -0.02 -21.78 19.23
N VAL A 554 0.49 -22.59 20.16
CA VAL A 554 -0.08 -23.87 20.58
C VAL A 554 -0.70 -23.68 21.97
N ARG A 555 -2.03 -23.64 22.04
CA ARG A 555 -2.79 -23.30 23.27
C ARG A 555 -3.26 -24.56 24.00
N SER A 556 -2.92 -24.69 25.27
CA SER A 556 -3.52 -25.71 26.15
C SER A 556 -4.95 -25.32 26.54
N GLY A 557 -5.74 -26.27 27.06
CA GLY A 557 -7.14 -26.07 27.48
C GLY A 557 -7.35 -24.93 28.47
N ASP A 558 -6.33 -24.58 29.25
CA ASP A 558 -6.33 -23.45 30.21
C ASP A 558 -6.10 -22.07 29.55
N GLY A 559 -6.00 -22.02 28.23
CA GLY A 559 -5.83 -20.78 27.46
C GLY A 559 -4.39 -20.26 27.35
N ASP A 560 -3.43 -20.82 28.09
CA ASP A 560 -2.00 -20.48 28.02
C ASP A 560 -1.32 -21.15 26.81
N ALA A 561 -0.66 -20.33 25.99
CA ALA A 561 0.15 -20.80 24.86
C ALA A 561 1.56 -21.14 25.35
N ARG A 562 1.76 -22.40 25.77
CA ARG A 562 3.03 -22.92 26.31
C ARG A 562 4.00 -23.42 25.24
N ALA A 563 3.52 -23.61 24.01
CA ALA A 563 4.35 -23.97 22.88
C ALA A 563 4.04 -23.09 21.67
N LEU A 564 4.99 -23.02 20.74
CA LEU A 564 4.91 -22.21 19.52
C LEU A 564 5.49 -23.01 18.36
N PHE A 565 4.79 -23.06 17.24
CA PHE A 565 5.43 -23.35 15.97
C PHE A 565 6.04 -22.07 15.41
N VAL A 566 7.26 -22.18 14.92
CA VAL A 566 8.00 -21.10 14.31
C VAL A 566 8.48 -21.58 12.94
N LEU A 567 8.08 -20.87 11.90
CA LEU A 567 8.41 -21.22 10.52
C LEU A 567 9.23 -20.11 9.88
N GLY A 568 10.25 -20.52 9.14
CA GLY A 568 11.03 -19.62 8.32
C GLY A 568 10.33 -19.25 7.01
N PRO A 569 10.95 -18.41 6.16
CA PRO A 569 10.41 -18.07 4.85
C PRO A 569 10.13 -19.32 4.00
N LYS A 570 9.02 -19.32 3.23
CA LYS A 570 8.80 -20.36 2.23
C LYS A 570 9.92 -20.36 1.20
N ARG A 571 10.38 -21.55 0.76
CA ARG A 571 11.34 -21.70 -0.35
C ARG A 571 10.75 -21.24 -1.69
N SER A 572 9.42 -21.31 -1.83
CA SER A 572 8.67 -20.67 -2.92
C SER A 572 8.66 -19.14 -2.82
N GLU A 573 9.03 -18.60 -1.66
CA GLU A 573 9.03 -17.17 -1.31
C GLU A 573 7.66 -16.50 -1.37
N GLU A 574 6.61 -17.31 -1.29
CA GLU A 574 5.23 -16.89 -1.13
C GLU A 574 4.94 -16.60 0.36
N PRO A 575 4.14 -15.56 0.67
CA PRO A 575 3.69 -15.37 2.03
C PRO A 575 2.80 -16.54 2.46
N TYR A 576 2.76 -16.81 3.76
CA TYR A 576 1.78 -17.74 4.32
C TYR A 576 0.37 -17.19 4.07
N THR A 577 -0.52 -18.06 3.61
CA THR A 577 -1.93 -17.69 3.36
C THR A 577 -2.76 -17.84 4.63
N GLU A 578 -3.92 -17.19 4.69
CA GLU A 578 -4.86 -17.37 5.82
C GLU A 578 -5.25 -18.84 5.99
N ASP A 579 -5.52 -19.53 4.87
CA ASP A 579 -5.79 -20.97 4.84
C ASP A 579 -4.63 -21.81 5.45
N ASP A 580 -3.37 -21.44 5.18
CA ASP A 580 -2.20 -22.13 5.77
C ASP A 580 -2.20 -21.92 7.29
N GLY A 581 -2.54 -20.70 7.73
CA GLY A 581 -2.63 -20.33 9.13
C GLY A 581 -3.72 -21.10 9.88
N GLU A 582 -4.94 -21.16 9.34
CA GLU A 582 -6.06 -21.91 9.93
C GLU A 582 -5.72 -23.38 10.11
N LEU A 583 -5.07 -23.97 9.12
CA LEU A 583 -4.77 -25.38 9.15
C LEU A 583 -3.56 -25.70 10.05
N LEU A 584 -2.57 -24.80 10.14
CA LEU A 584 -1.53 -24.87 11.17
C LEU A 584 -2.11 -24.72 12.58
N MET A 585 -3.16 -23.91 12.76
CA MET A 585 -3.87 -23.81 14.05
C MET A 585 -4.55 -25.14 14.42
N ALA A 586 -5.19 -25.84 13.47
CA ALA A 586 -5.78 -27.15 13.74
C ALA A 586 -4.73 -28.20 14.17
N ILE A 587 -3.52 -28.15 13.59
CA ILE A 587 -2.40 -28.97 14.05
C ILE A 587 -1.94 -28.53 15.44
N ALA A 588 -1.83 -27.23 15.68
CA ALA A 588 -1.45 -26.68 16.98
C ALA A 588 -2.42 -27.13 18.08
N GLU A 589 -3.74 -27.09 17.84
CA GLU A 589 -4.75 -27.62 18.76
C GLU A 589 -4.58 -29.12 19.02
N SER A 590 -4.26 -29.89 17.97
CA SER A 590 -4.00 -31.34 18.10
C SER A 590 -2.76 -31.61 18.95
N VAL A 591 -1.69 -30.84 18.74
CA VAL A 591 -0.42 -30.93 19.48
C VAL A 591 -0.61 -30.48 20.93
N ALA A 592 -1.48 -29.50 21.17
CA ALA A 592 -1.75 -29.03 22.52
C ALA A 592 -2.30 -30.13 23.45
N MET A 593 -3.08 -31.07 22.92
CA MET A 593 -3.57 -32.23 23.67
C MET A 593 -2.45 -33.16 24.17
N ARG A 594 -1.23 -33.04 23.64
CA ARG A 594 -0.06 -33.84 24.01
C ARG A 594 0.99 -33.05 24.78
N LEU A 595 0.74 -31.76 25.05
CA LEU A 595 1.58 -31.02 25.98
C LEU A 595 1.41 -31.62 27.38
N PRO A 596 2.49 -31.84 28.14
CA PRO A 596 2.38 -32.32 29.51
C PRO A 596 1.48 -31.38 30.30
N THR A 597 0.38 -31.93 30.82
CA THR A 597 -0.41 -31.30 31.87
C THR A 597 0.49 -31.23 33.08
N VAL A 598 1.15 -30.08 33.27
CA VAL A 598 1.67 -29.75 34.58
C VAL A 598 0.43 -29.69 35.46
N GLU A 599 0.29 -30.66 36.36
CA GLU A 599 -0.77 -30.69 37.36
C GLU A 599 -0.93 -29.28 37.92
N ALA A 600 -2.17 -28.81 37.95
CA ALA A 600 -2.58 -27.48 38.40
C ALA A 600 -2.30 -27.24 39.90
N THR A 601 -1.38 -27.98 40.50
CA THR A 601 -0.96 -27.94 41.89
C THR A 601 0.43 -27.31 42.01
N ALA A 602 0.51 -25.99 41.75
CA ALA A 602 1.46 -25.07 42.40
C ALA A 602 1.42 -23.65 41.80
N ALA A 603 1.14 -23.49 40.50
CA ALA A 603 1.25 -22.18 39.83
C ALA A 603 -0.05 -21.35 39.84
N ALA A 604 -1.23 -21.98 39.98
CA ALA A 604 -2.50 -21.27 40.11
C ALA A 604 -2.74 -20.70 41.53
N ALA A 605 -1.87 -21.03 42.49
CA ALA A 605 -1.98 -20.56 43.87
C ALA A 605 -1.25 -19.22 44.14
N THR A 606 -0.51 -18.69 43.17
CA THR A 606 0.51 -17.64 43.45
C THR A 606 0.25 -16.27 42.82
N GLU A 607 -0.82 -16.07 42.07
CA GLU A 607 -1.15 -14.76 41.48
C GLU A 607 -2.40 -14.12 42.11
N ARG A 608 -2.45 -14.08 43.44
CA ARG A 608 -3.44 -13.32 44.20
C ARG A 608 -2.75 -12.33 45.12
N PHE A 609 -3.35 -11.16 45.28
CA PHE A 609 -2.95 -10.20 46.30
C PHE A 609 -4.14 -9.90 47.22
N GLU A 610 -3.87 -9.30 48.37
CA GLU A 610 -4.87 -8.98 49.37
C GLU A 610 -5.10 -7.47 49.41
N GLU A 611 -6.34 -7.01 49.30
CA GLU A 611 -6.72 -5.60 49.29
C GLU A 611 -7.49 -5.23 50.55
N CYS A 612 -7.15 -4.10 51.19
CA CYS A 612 -7.94 -3.55 52.27
C CYS A 612 -9.21 -2.86 51.73
N PRO A 613 -10.42 -3.26 52.15
CA PRO A 613 -11.65 -2.65 51.66
C PRO A 613 -11.81 -1.17 52.09
N ALA A 614 -11.20 -0.77 53.21
CA ALA A 614 -11.28 0.57 53.77
C ALA A 614 -10.30 1.56 53.11
N CYS A 615 -8.98 1.32 53.21
CA CYS A 615 -7.97 2.25 52.70
C CYS A 615 -7.46 1.93 51.29
N GLY A 616 -7.85 0.78 50.71
CA GLY A 616 -7.41 0.33 49.39
C GLY A 616 -5.96 -0.17 49.33
N GLY A 617 -5.24 -0.25 50.45
CA GLY A 617 -3.87 -0.77 50.49
C GLY A 617 -3.78 -2.22 50.01
N CYS A 618 -2.85 -2.51 49.11
CA CYS A 618 -2.66 -3.83 48.51
C CYS A 618 -1.43 -4.52 49.13
N TYR A 619 -1.57 -5.78 49.54
CA TYR A 619 -0.61 -6.59 50.28
C TYR A 619 -0.36 -7.92 49.59
N ASP A 620 0.75 -8.59 49.93
CA ASP A 620 1.00 -9.95 49.44
C ASP A 620 0.01 -10.90 50.12
N SER A 621 -0.38 -11.97 49.42
CA SER A 621 -1.27 -13.01 49.95
C SER A 621 -0.75 -13.57 51.29
N GLY A 622 -1.63 -13.73 52.28
CA GLY A 622 -1.28 -14.23 53.61
C GLY A 622 -0.99 -13.14 54.65
N THR A 623 -1.24 -11.86 54.35
CA THR A 623 -1.06 -10.76 55.31
C THR A 623 -2.23 -10.71 56.32
N GLY A 624 -3.44 -11.07 55.89
CA GLY A 624 -4.62 -11.28 56.73
C GLY A 624 -5.29 -9.99 57.27
N ARG A 625 -4.52 -9.00 57.72
CA ARG A 625 -5.03 -7.71 58.22
C ARG A 625 -4.26 -6.51 57.69
N CYS A 626 -4.98 -5.42 57.44
CA CYS A 626 -4.40 -4.15 57.03
C CYS A 626 -3.56 -3.53 58.15
N ARG A 627 -2.35 -3.06 57.83
CA ARG A 627 -1.45 -2.38 58.79
C ARG A 627 -1.88 -0.96 59.18
N VAL A 628 -2.76 -0.34 58.39
CA VAL A 628 -3.24 1.04 58.61
C VAL A 628 -4.56 1.03 59.37
N GLU A 629 -5.56 0.30 58.86
CA GLU A 629 -6.94 0.31 59.38
C GLU A 629 -7.30 -0.90 60.24
N GLY A 630 -6.42 -1.91 60.35
CA GLY A 630 -6.71 -3.16 61.09
C GLY A 630 -7.80 -4.06 60.48
N ALA A 631 -8.42 -3.65 59.37
CA ALA A 631 -9.47 -4.37 58.65
C ALA A 631 -8.97 -5.69 58.04
N ALA A 632 -9.87 -6.68 57.95
CA ALA A 632 -9.60 -7.93 57.25
C ALA A 632 -9.38 -7.67 55.76
N LEU A 633 -8.33 -8.25 55.20
CA LEU A 633 -8.00 -8.07 53.78
C LEU A 633 -8.83 -9.02 52.91
N VAL A 634 -9.19 -8.55 51.71
CA VAL A 634 -10.00 -9.29 50.74
C VAL A 634 -9.10 -9.75 49.60
N PRO A 635 -9.15 -11.02 49.18
CA PRO A 635 -8.35 -11.50 48.07
C PRO A 635 -8.82 -10.89 46.75
N VAL A 636 -7.86 -10.45 45.93
CA VAL A 636 -8.06 -10.03 44.54
C VAL A 636 -7.37 -11.04 43.64
N THR A 637 -8.16 -11.63 42.74
CA THR A 637 -7.68 -12.53 41.69
C THR A 637 -7.00 -11.69 40.61
N ALA A 638 -5.73 -11.36 40.78
CA ALA A 638 -4.85 -10.73 39.80
C ALA A 638 -3.41 -10.75 40.32
N PRO A 639 -2.39 -10.78 39.46
CA PRO A 639 -1.01 -10.71 39.91
C PRO A 639 -0.69 -9.33 40.53
N ARG A 640 -0.01 -9.33 41.68
CA ARG A 640 0.46 -8.08 42.32
C ARG A 640 1.51 -7.35 41.48
N LEU A 641 2.31 -8.10 40.70
CA LEU A 641 3.34 -7.57 39.81
C LEU A 641 2.93 -7.79 38.36
N LEU A 642 2.46 -6.73 37.70
CA LEU A 642 2.01 -6.79 36.30
C LEU A 642 3.22 -6.75 35.36
N ALA A 643 3.26 -7.70 34.42
CA ALA A 643 4.32 -7.84 33.41
C ALA A 643 5.75 -7.82 34.01
N GLY A 644 5.93 -8.33 35.23
CA GLY A 644 7.22 -8.34 35.91
C GLY A 644 7.77 -6.97 36.31
N ARG A 645 6.99 -5.88 36.17
CA ARG A 645 7.48 -4.49 36.29
C ARG A 645 6.61 -3.57 37.14
N TYR A 646 5.30 -3.66 37.04
CA TYR A 646 4.40 -2.72 37.72
C TYR A 646 3.81 -3.37 38.97
N ARG A 647 4.34 -3.01 40.15
CA ARG A 647 3.88 -3.57 41.43
C ARG A 647 2.70 -2.77 41.97
N ILE A 648 1.53 -3.40 42.11
CA ILE A 648 0.31 -2.80 42.66
C ILE A 648 0.50 -2.48 44.15
N GLU A 649 0.23 -1.22 44.53
CA GLU A 649 0.40 -0.71 45.88
C GLU A 649 -0.92 -0.35 46.56
N GLN A 650 -1.81 0.36 45.87
CA GLN A 650 -3.02 0.91 46.47
C GLN A 650 -4.12 1.12 45.43
N ARG A 651 -5.39 0.83 45.75
CA ARG A 651 -6.54 1.14 44.90
C ARG A 651 -6.83 2.65 44.89
N LEU A 652 -6.96 3.23 43.70
CA LEU A 652 -7.40 4.62 43.49
C LEU A 652 -8.91 4.73 43.30
N GLY A 653 -9.52 3.75 42.62
CA GLY A 653 -10.95 3.78 42.35
C GLY A 653 -11.43 2.53 41.63
N ARG A 654 -12.72 2.22 41.76
CA ARG A 654 -13.38 1.09 41.09
C ARG A 654 -14.51 1.62 40.22
N GLY A 655 -14.50 1.26 38.93
CA GLY A 655 -15.52 1.64 37.97
C GLY A 655 -16.18 0.43 37.30
N GLY A 656 -17.18 0.66 36.46
CA GLY A 656 -17.95 -0.41 35.82
C GLY A 656 -17.14 -1.35 34.92
N MET A 657 -16.02 -0.88 34.37
CA MET A 657 -15.19 -1.60 33.40
C MET A 657 -13.85 -2.11 33.98
N GLY A 658 -13.56 -1.82 35.24
CA GLY A 658 -12.26 -2.17 35.85
C GLY A 658 -11.93 -1.41 37.13
N THR A 659 -10.80 -1.73 37.72
CA THR A 659 -10.28 -1.09 38.94
C THR A 659 -8.96 -0.39 38.62
N VAL A 660 -8.78 0.84 39.10
CA VAL A 660 -7.56 1.62 38.94
C VAL A 660 -6.77 1.57 40.24
N TYR A 661 -5.47 1.29 40.13
CA TYR A 661 -4.53 1.21 41.24
C TYR A 661 -3.34 2.16 41.03
N VAL A 662 -2.74 2.65 42.12
CA VAL A 662 -1.35 3.10 42.13
C VAL A 662 -0.46 1.87 42.02
N ALA A 663 0.49 1.91 41.10
CA ALA A 663 1.54 0.92 40.98
C ALA A 663 2.92 1.58 40.95
N LEU A 664 3.92 0.87 41.46
CA LEU A 664 5.33 1.23 41.33
C LEU A 664 5.91 0.59 40.07
N ASP A 665 6.39 1.41 39.14
CA ASP A 665 7.23 0.97 38.02
C ASP A 665 8.63 0.67 38.54
N THR A 666 8.94 -0.61 38.80
CA THR A 666 10.20 -1.02 39.43
C THR A 666 11.43 -0.80 38.56
N SER A 667 11.26 -0.61 37.24
CA SER A 667 12.37 -0.36 36.32
C SER A 667 12.77 1.11 36.27
N LEU A 668 11.82 2.03 36.49
CA LEU A 668 12.03 3.47 36.42
C LEU A 668 11.91 4.17 37.79
N ASP A 669 11.63 3.40 38.84
CA ASP A 669 11.44 3.84 40.22
C ASP A 669 10.47 5.03 40.35
N ARG A 670 9.29 4.89 39.73
CA ARG A 670 8.24 5.93 39.74
C ARG A 670 6.85 5.35 39.93
N ARG A 671 5.95 6.12 40.55
CA ARG A 671 4.54 5.74 40.72
C ARG A 671 3.74 6.05 39.45
N VAL A 672 2.86 5.14 39.09
CA VAL A 672 1.99 5.19 37.90
C VAL A 672 0.57 4.77 38.27
N ALA A 673 -0.41 5.13 37.46
CA ALA A 673 -1.77 4.61 37.58
C ALA A 673 -1.94 3.38 36.68
N ALA A 674 -2.36 2.24 37.23
CA ALA A 674 -2.60 0.99 36.51
C ALA A 674 -4.08 0.62 36.59
N LYS A 675 -4.78 0.62 35.45
CA LYS A 675 -6.18 0.21 35.34
C LYS A 675 -6.25 -1.26 34.92
N LEU A 676 -6.75 -2.13 35.79
CA LEU A 676 -7.03 -3.53 35.51
C LEU A 676 -8.47 -3.66 34.99
N VAL A 677 -8.61 -4.24 33.80
CA VAL A 677 -9.91 -4.53 33.18
C VAL A 677 -10.49 -5.81 33.78
N ARG A 678 -11.81 -5.85 33.97
CA ARG A 678 -12.49 -7.04 34.48
C ARG A 678 -12.36 -8.23 33.51
N GLU A 679 -12.25 -9.43 34.07
CA GLU A 679 -12.05 -10.68 33.32
C GLU A 679 -13.18 -11.00 32.34
N ASP A 680 -14.43 -10.72 32.73
CA ASP A 680 -15.64 -10.96 31.92
C ASP A 680 -15.68 -10.13 30.63
N LEU A 681 -14.98 -9.01 30.57
CA LEU A 681 -14.86 -8.16 29.37
C LEU A 681 -13.73 -8.61 28.44
N VAL A 682 -12.79 -9.41 28.91
CA VAL A 682 -11.62 -9.89 28.14
C VAL A 682 -11.93 -11.23 27.45
N GLY A 683 -12.81 -12.05 28.02
CA GLY A 683 -13.18 -13.38 27.50
C GLY A 683 -14.05 -13.39 26.23
N LEU A 684 -14.55 -12.25 25.78
CA LEU A 684 -15.39 -12.15 24.58
C LEU A 684 -14.56 -12.29 23.27
N PRO A 685 -15.05 -12.98 22.23
CA PRO A 685 -14.36 -13.06 20.94
C PRO A 685 -14.04 -11.66 20.36
N GLY A 686 -12.76 -11.44 20.03
CA GLY A 686 -12.26 -10.17 19.48
C GLY A 686 -12.13 -9.02 20.48
N ALA A 687 -12.49 -9.19 21.77
CA ALA A 687 -12.35 -8.16 22.80
C ALA A 687 -10.89 -7.74 23.00
N ALA A 688 -9.97 -8.70 23.16
CA ALA A 688 -8.55 -8.42 23.31
C ALA A 688 -7.95 -7.66 22.11
N GLU A 689 -8.34 -8.01 20.88
CA GLU A 689 -7.92 -7.31 19.66
C GLU A 689 -8.43 -5.86 19.63
N ARG A 690 -9.69 -5.63 20.04
CA ARG A 690 -10.27 -4.29 20.16
C ARG A 690 -9.60 -3.47 21.25
N PHE A 691 -9.41 -4.01 22.47
CA PHE A 691 -8.72 -3.35 23.57
C PHE A 691 -7.33 -2.88 23.16
N GLN A 692 -6.56 -3.76 22.49
CA GLN A 692 -5.22 -3.42 22.03
C GLN A 692 -5.23 -2.37 20.93
N ARG A 693 -6.18 -2.42 19.98
CA ARG A 693 -6.29 -1.41 18.93
C ARG A 693 -6.52 -0.03 19.55
N GLU A 694 -7.44 0.07 20.51
CA GLU A 694 -7.78 1.33 21.17
C GLU A 694 -6.68 1.80 22.13
N ALA A 695 -6.06 0.91 22.91
CA ALA A 695 -4.91 1.23 23.76
C ALA A 695 -3.72 1.76 22.93
N ARG A 696 -3.49 1.22 21.72
CA ARG A 696 -2.46 1.71 20.78
C ARG A 696 -2.78 3.08 20.19
N VAL A 697 -4.06 3.40 20.00
CA VAL A 697 -4.50 4.73 19.54
C VAL A 697 -4.29 5.74 20.67
N ALA A 698 -4.70 5.40 21.89
CA ALA A 698 -4.51 6.23 23.07
C ALA A 698 -3.02 6.48 23.39
N ALA A 699 -2.17 5.45 23.36
CA ALA A 699 -0.73 5.59 23.60
C ALA A 699 0.02 6.41 22.53
N ALA A 700 -0.54 6.54 21.31
CA ALA A 700 0.04 7.37 20.26
C ALA A 700 -0.36 8.85 20.35
N PHE A 701 -1.30 9.19 21.24
CA PHE A 701 -1.84 10.52 21.40
C PHE A 701 -1.27 11.17 22.67
N SER A 702 -0.40 12.16 22.48
CA SER A 702 0.15 12.97 23.57
C SER A 702 -0.35 14.40 23.42
N HIS A 703 -0.93 14.92 24.50
CA HIS A 703 -1.42 16.29 24.60
C HIS A 703 -1.37 16.73 26.08
N PRO A 704 -1.05 17.99 26.42
CA PRO A 704 -0.96 18.46 27.81
C PRO A 704 -2.24 18.17 28.64
N ASN A 705 -3.41 18.38 28.03
CA ASN A 705 -4.73 18.18 28.64
C ASN A 705 -5.31 16.76 28.45
N VAL A 706 -4.48 15.75 28.17
CA VAL A 706 -4.89 14.35 28.02
C VAL A 706 -4.00 13.49 28.90
N VAL A 707 -4.58 12.49 29.57
CA VAL A 707 -3.79 11.53 30.36
C VAL A 707 -2.84 10.74 29.45
N THR A 708 -1.57 10.73 29.81
CA THR A 708 -0.54 10.01 29.07
C THR A 708 -0.59 8.53 29.40
N VAL A 709 -0.76 7.69 28.38
CA VAL A 709 -0.61 6.23 28.51
C VAL A 709 0.88 5.88 28.37
N HIS A 710 1.42 5.19 29.38
CA HIS A 710 2.82 4.75 29.43
C HIS A 710 3.03 3.34 28.88
N ASP A 711 2.11 2.42 29.19
CA ASP A 711 2.21 1.01 28.78
C ASP A 711 0.84 0.33 28.80
N PHE A 712 0.74 -0.86 28.23
CA PHE A 712 -0.44 -1.73 28.32
C PHE A 712 -0.02 -3.19 28.17
N GLY A 713 -0.81 -4.12 28.70
CA GLY A 713 -0.49 -5.54 28.59
C GLY A 713 -1.57 -6.44 29.16
N VAL A 714 -1.19 -7.71 29.33
CA VAL A 714 -2.00 -8.72 30.00
C VAL A 714 -1.14 -9.41 31.06
N ALA A 715 -1.70 -9.60 32.24
CA ALA A 715 -1.07 -10.32 33.34
C ALA A 715 -2.10 -11.30 33.92
N GLY A 716 -1.81 -12.60 33.87
CA GLY A 716 -2.80 -13.65 34.11
C GLY A 716 -3.98 -13.53 33.12
N ALA A 717 -5.21 -13.51 33.64
CA ALA A 717 -6.44 -13.31 32.88
C ALA A 717 -6.83 -11.83 32.69
N HIS A 718 -6.05 -10.88 33.20
CA HIS A 718 -6.42 -9.46 33.24
C HIS A 718 -5.64 -8.63 32.23
N ALA A 719 -6.37 -7.86 31.42
CA ALA A 719 -5.77 -6.77 30.66
C ALA A 719 -5.52 -5.56 31.57
N PHE A 720 -4.39 -4.88 31.40
CA PHE A 720 -4.05 -3.68 32.16
C PHE A 720 -3.59 -2.53 31.25
N LEU A 721 -3.85 -1.30 31.70
CA LEU A 721 -3.41 -0.05 31.08
C LEU A 721 -2.65 0.79 32.10
N VAL A 722 -1.41 1.15 31.80
CA VAL A 722 -0.53 1.96 32.65
C VAL A 722 -0.52 3.40 32.14
N MET A 723 -0.76 4.35 33.03
CA MET A 723 -0.93 5.77 32.74
C MET A 723 -0.12 6.61 33.72
N GLU A 724 0.09 7.88 33.38
CA GLU A 724 0.61 8.85 34.35
C GLU A 724 -0.31 8.90 35.58
N LEU A 725 0.28 8.96 36.77
CA LEU A 725 -0.46 9.17 38.01
C LEU A 725 -0.75 10.66 38.15
N LEU A 726 -2.03 11.03 38.21
CA LEU A 726 -2.47 12.40 38.39
C LEU A 726 -2.76 12.69 39.87
N ASP A 727 -2.22 13.80 40.36
CA ASP A 727 -2.53 14.32 41.70
C ASP A 727 -3.62 15.39 41.57
N GLY A 728 -4.87 14.98 41.82
CA GLY A 728 -6.04 15.80 41.55
C GLY A 728 -7.35 15.10 41.89
N ARG A 729 -8.46 15.79 41.65
CA ARG A 729 -9.82 15.26 41.85
C ARG A 729 -10.61 15.28 40.55
N THR A 730 -11.60 14.40 40.40
CA THR A 730 -12.42 14.43 39.19
C THR A 730 -13.33 15.67 39.17
N LEU A 731 -13.77 16.09 37.98
CA LEU A 731 -14.79 17.13 37.85
C LEU A 731 -16.10 16.68 38.51
N ARG A 732 -16.42 15.38 38.50
CA ARG A 732 -17.56 14.84 39.26
C ARG A 732 -17.45 15.15 40.75
N ASP A 733 -16.30 14.89 41.36
CA ASP A 733 -16.10 15.17 42.80
C ASP A 733 -16.28 16.66 43.10
N THR A 734 -15.80 17.51 42.20
CA THR A 734 -15.96 18.97 42.28
C THR A 734 -17.43 19.37 42.25
N LEU A 735 -18.21 18.85 41.28
CA LEU A 735 -19.65 19.10 41.12
C LEU A 735 -20.50 18.52 42.27
N ARG A 736 -19.98 17.57 43.05
CA ARG A 736 -20.67 17.06 44.26
C ARG A 736 -20.46 17.98 45.46
N THR A 737 -19.31 18.65 45.53
CA THR A 737 -18.95 19.52 46.66
C THR A 737 -19.36 20.96 46.46
N GLU A 738 -19.44 21.41 45.20
CA GLU A 738 -19.75 22.79 44.84
C GLU A 738 -21.17 22.85 44.27
N GLU A 739 -21.98 23.80 44.74
CA GLU A 739 -23.34 24.01 44.23
C GLU A 739 -23.33 24.40 42.75
N ARG A 740 -22.35 25.22 42.33
CA ARG A 740 -22.09 25.61 40.93
C ARG A 740 -20.63 26.01 40.77
N VAL A 741 -20.06 25.76 39.59
CA VAL A 741 -18.69 26.18 39.26
C VAL A 741 -18.73 27.64 38.82
N GLU A 742 -17.89 28.49 39.41
CA GLU A 742 -17.75 29.90 39.01
C GLU A 742 -17.48 30.01 37.49
N CYS A 743 -18.20 30.89 36.78
CA CYS A 743 -18.13 31.03 35.32
C CYS A 743 -16.69 31.11 34.79
N ARG A 744 -15.82 31.89 35.44
CA ARG A 744 -14.43 32.06 35.04
C ARG A 744 -13.64 30.75 35.14
N ARG A 745 -13.83 30.00 36.24
CA ARG A 745 -13.22 28.68 36.45
C ARG A 745 -13.79 27.65 35.48
N ALA A 746 -15.11 27.69 35.22
CA ALA A 746 -15.76 26.80 34.26
C ALA A 746 -15.20 26.97 32.85
N ILE A 747 -15.01 28.22 32.40
CA ILE A 747 -14.34 28.53 31.13
C ILE A 747 -12.90 28.02 31.09
N ALA A 748 -12.13 28.19 32.17
CA ALA A 748 -10.75 27.69 32.22
C ALA A 748 -10.68 26.16 32.08
N ILE A 749 -11.56 25.43 32.78
CA ILE A 749 -11.66 23.97 32.69
C ILE A 749 -12.11 23.55 31.28
N LEU A 750 -13.16 24.17 30.74
CA LEU A 750 -13.67 23.85 29.40
C LEU A 750 -12.67 24.17 28.30
N ARG A 751 -11.82 25.19 28.47
CA ARG A 751 -10.73 25.51 27.54
C ARG A 751 -9.73 24.37 27.43
N ASP A 752 -9.32 23.81 28.55
CA ASP A 752 -8.41 22.67 28.59
C ASP A 752 -9.06 21.40 27.99
N VAL A 753 -10.33 21.13 28.32
CA VAL A 753 -11.07 19.96 27.81
C VAL A 753 -11.33 20.08 26.30
N THR A 754 -11.76 21.25 25.82
CA THR A 754 -12.03 21.47 24.39
C THR A 754 -10.75 21.40 23.56
N ALA A 755 -9.61 21.89 24.09
CA ALA A 755 -8.30 21.72 23.44
C ALA A 755 -7.92 20.23 23.29
N ALA A 756 -8.15 19.42 24.32
CA ALA A 756 -7.93 17.97 24.28
C ALA A 756 -8.83 17.28 23.23
N VAL A 757 -10.13 17.56 23.25
CA VAL A 757 -11.11 16.95 22.34
C VAL A 757 -10.84 17.38 20.90
N GLU A 758 -10.52 18.64 20.64
CA GLU A 758 -10.20 19.13 19.31
C GLU A 758 -8.92 18.47 18.76
N ALA A 759 -7.89 18.31 19.60
CA ALA A 759 -6.66 17.63 19.22
C ALA A 759 -6.87 16.14 18.89
N ALA A 760 -7.86 15.49 19.52
CA ALA A 760 -8.31 14.14 19.21
C ALA A 760 -9.12 14.08 17.90
N HIS A 761 -10.08 15.00 17.71
CA HIS A 761 -10.90 15.08 16.50
C HIS A 761 -10.05 15.31 15.24
N ARG A 762 -9.01 16.14 15.31
CA ARG A 762 -8.02 16.32 14.21
C ARG A 762 -7.28 15.04 13.82
N ARG A 763 -7.23 14.06 14.71
CA ARG A 763 -6.65 12.72 14.48
C ARG A 763 -7.72 11.66 14.17
N GLN A 764 -8.96 12.08 13.94
CA GLN A 764 -10.14 11.22 13.73
C GLN A 764 -10.44 10.29 14.92
N ILE A 765 -10.14 10.75 16.15
CA ILE A 765 -10.44 10.05 17.40
C ILE A 765 -11.61 10.77 18.06
N VAL A 766 -12.71 10.06 18.29
CA VAL A 766 -13.89 10.52 19.04
C VAL A 766 -13.87 9.87 20.42
N HIS A 767 -14.15 10.61 21.50
CA HIS A 767 -14.04 10.10 22.87
C HIS A 767 -15.19 9.15 23.25
N ARG A 768 -16.44 9.46 22.89
CA ARG A 768 -17.64 8.59 23.04
C ARG A 768 -18.12 8.28 24.46
N ASP A 769 -17.41 8.74 25.48
CA ASP A 769 -17.78 8.59 26.90
C ASP A 769 -17.27 9.79 27.70
N LEU A 770 -17.35 10.98 27.12
CA LEU A 770 -16.96 12.19 27.81
C LEU A 770 -18.00 12.50 28.89
N LYS A 771 -17.54 12.67 30.14
CA LYS A 771 -18.37 12.89 31.34
C LYS A 771 -17.49 13.45 32.47
N PRO A 772 -18.08 14.04 33.54
CA PRO A 772 -17.30 14.63 34.63
C PRO A 772 -16.34 13.66 35.34
N GLU A 773 -16.65 12.35 35.38
CA GLU A 773 -15.77 11.33 35.95
C GLU A 773 -14.48 11.11 35.12
N ASN A 774 -14.53 11.44 33.83
CA ASN A 774 -13.41 11.29 32.89
C ASN A 774 -12.66 12.62 32.69
N ILE A 775 -12.83 13.60 33.59
CA ILE A 775 -12.08 14.86 33.60
C ILE A 775 -11.44 14.99 34.97
N CYS A 776 -10.11 15.03 35.02
CA CYS A 776 -9.35 15.24 36.26
C CYS A 776 -8.85 16.68 36.33
N LEU A 777 -9.09 17.34 37.46
CA LEU A 777 -8.58 18.67 37.77
C LEU A 777 -7.29 18.50 38.58
N VAL A 778 -6.17 18.88 37.96
CA VAL A 778 -4.81 18.72 38.50
C VAL A 778 -4.27 20.10 38.86
N SER A 779 -3.71 20.21 40.06
CA SER A 779 -3.10 21.46 40.54
C SER A 779 -1.61 21.48 40.24
N HIS A 780 -1.14 22.50 39.52
CA HIS A 780 0.27 22.78 39.30
C HIS A 780 0.61 24.14 39.91
N GLY A 781 0.99 24.15 41.19
CA GLY A 781 1.25 25.38 41.94
C GLY A 781 -0.03 26.21 42.13
N SER A 782 -0.07 27.42 41.58
CA SER A 782 -1.24 28.32 41.66
C SER A 782 -2.25 28.13 40.53
N ARG A 783 -2.00 27.24 39.56
CA ARG A 783 -2.87 27.03 38.40
C ARG A 783 -3.48 25.63 38.41
N GLU A 784 -4.80 25.57 38.35
CA GLU A 784 -5.56 24.35 38.07
C GLU A 784 -5.59 24.11 36.55
N SER A 785 -5.44 22.85 36.13
CA SER A 785 -5.56 22.44 34.74
C SER A 785 -6.42 21.18 34.63
N ALA A 786 -7.19 21.07 33.55
CA ALA A 786 -8.00 19.89 33.29
C ALA A 786 -7.28 18.90 32.37
N LYS A 787 -7.34 17.62 32.73
CA LYS A 787 -6.89 16.50 31.91
C LYS A 787 -8.05 15.55 31.63
N VAL A 788 -8.26 15.25 30.36
CA VAL A 788 -9.25 14.27 29.90
C VAL A 788 -8.68 12.86 30.06
N LEU A 789 -9.45 12.00 30.71
CA LEU A 789 -9.14 10.60 30.99
C LEU A 789 -9.84 9.68 29.98
N ASP A 790 -9.31 8.48 29.78
CA ASP A 790 -10.02 7.35 29.15
C ASP A 790 -10.73 7.66 27.81
N PHE A 791 -9.98 7.79 26.70
CA PHE A 791 -10.55 7.82 25.34
C PHE A 791 -11.19 6.48 24.94
N GLY A 792 -12.35 6.15 25.52
CA GLY A 792 -13.30 5.13 25.05
C GLY A 792 -12.81 3.68 24.99
N ILE A 793 -11.56 3.38 25.39
CA ILE A 793 -10.87 2.08 25.20
C ILE A 793 -11.73 0.88 25.64
N ALA A 794 -12.54 1.06 26.68
CA ALA A 794 -13.28 -0.01 27.32
C ALA A 794 -14.74 -0.22 26.79
N LYS A 795 -15.38 0.78 26.15
CA LYS A 795 -16.73 0.57 25.55
C LYS A 795 -16.72 -0.30 24.30
N PHE A 796 -15.58 -0.41 23.62
CA PHE A 796 -15.41 -1.31 22.49
C PHE A 796 -15.30 -2.78 22.89
N LEU A 797 -15.02 -3.07 24.16
CA LEU A 797 -14.99 -4.44 24.67
C LEU A 797 -16.40 -5.02 24.81
N ALA A 798 -17.36 -4.19 25.20
CA ALA A 798 -18.75 -4.56 25.43
C ALA A 798 -19.62 -4.58 24.15
N ALA A 799 -19.14 -4.05 23.01
CA ALA A 799 -19.89 -4.04 21.76
C ALA A 799 -19.78 -5.41 21.05
N HIS A 800 -20.81 -6.24 21.20
CA HIS A 800 -21.20 -7.24 20.20
C HIS A 800 -22.16 -6.58 19.19
N ASP A 801 -22.17 -7.09 17.95
CA ASP A 801 -22.99 -6.65 16.82
C ASP A 801 -24.28 -5.89 17.21
N GLY A 802 -24.23 -4.55 17.22
CA GLY A 802 -25.39 -3.69 17.35
C GLY A 802 -26.07 -3.58 18.72
N GLU A 803 -25.58 -4.22 19.79
CA GLU A 803 -26.20 -4.09 21.12
C GLU A 803 -25.61 -2.94 21.96
N LEU A 804 -26.50 -2.11 22.51
CA LEU A 804 -26.17 -1.07 23.48
C LEU A 804 -25.63 -1.70 24.78
N PRO A 805 -24.63 -1.10 25.46
CA PRO A 805 -24.13 -1.62 26.72
C PRO A 805 -25.25 -1.66 27.78
N THR A 806 -25.44 -2.81 28.42
CA THR A 806 -26.39 -3.02 29.52
C THR A 806 -26.17 -2.01 30.64
N VAL A 807 -27.22 -1.25 30.96
CA VAL A 807 -27.23 -0.25 32.04
C VAL A 807 -27.48 -0.95 33.39
N HIS A 808 -26.64 -0.71 34.39
CA HIS A 808 -26.87 -1.16 35.76
C HIS A 808 -27.87 -0.23 36.47
N MET A 809 -28.95 -0.79 37.01
CA MET A 809 -29.93 -0.11 37.84
C MET A 809 -29.65 -0.41 39.32
N THR A 810 -29.62 0.62 40.18
CA THR A 810 -29.60 0.44 41.63
C THR A 810 -30.67 1.36 42.24
N GLY A 811 -31.68 0.81 42.90
CA GLY A 811 -32.71 1.60 43.61
C GLY A 811 -33.72 2.37 42.74
N GLY A 812 -33.93 1.99 41.47
CA GLY A 812 -34.93 2.62 40.60
C GLY A 812 -34.50 3.93 39.91
N VAL A 813 -33.24 4.34 40.07
CA VAL A 813 -32.66 5.55 39.43
C VAL A 813 -31.60 5.15 38.40
N LEU A 814 -31.65 5.76 37.21
CA LEU A 814 -30.65 5.57 36.16
C LEU A 814 -29.34 6.27 36.56
N LEU A 815 -28.36 5.52 37.09
CA LEU A 815 -27.08 6.09 37.52
C LEU A 815 -26.01 5.94 36.42
N GLY A 816 -25.55 7.07 35.86
CA GLY A 816 -24.31 7.17 35.08
C GLY A 816 -24.44 7.45 33.58
N THR A 817 -23.55 6.80 32.80
CA THR A 817 -23.16 7.08 31.41
C THR A 817 -24.26 7.41 30.38
N PRO A 818 -25.50 6.87 30.42
CA PRO A 818 -26.54 7.24 29.45
C PRO A 818 -26.95 8.71 29.48
N LEU A 819 -26.81 9.40 30.63
CA LEU A 819 -27.22 10.79 30.80
C LEU A 819 -26.40 11.79 29.97
N TYR A 820 -25.18 11.44 29.60
CA TYR A 820 -24.27 12.26 28.78
C TYR A 820 -24.24 11.85 27.30
N MET A 821 -24.93 10.78 26.92
CA MET A 821 -24.94 10.28 25.54
C MET A 821 -25.79 11.16 24.62
N ALA A 822 -25.32 11.35 23.39
CA ALA A 822 -26.10 12.04 22.36
C ALA A 822 -27.32 11.20 21.94
N PRO A 823 -28.44 11.82 21.50
CA PRO A 823 -29.63 11.09 21.04
C PRO A 823 -29.34 10.11 19.89
N GLU A 824 -28.47 10.48 18.95
CA GLU A 824 -27.96 9.61 17.89
C GLU A 824 -27.09 8.45 18.41
N GLN A 825 -26.34 8.67 19.48
CA GLN A 825 -25.56 7.62 20.14
C GLN A 825 -26.47 6.60 20.82
N LEU A 826 -27.55 7.06 21.47
CA LEU A 826 -28.58 6.20 22.06
C LEU A 826 -29.35 5.39 21.01
N ARG A 827 -29.43 5.89 19.77
CA ARG A 827 -30.03 5.19 18.61
C ARG A 827 -29.06 4.22 17.92
N GLY A 828 -27.81 4.12 18.38
CA GLY A 828 -26.81 3.24 17.79
C GLY A 828 -26.27 3.70 16.44
N GLU A 829 -26.34 5.00 16.12
CA GLU A 829 -25.70 5.55 14.92
C GLU A 829 -24.16 5.37 14.95
N GLU A 830 -23.50 5.57 13.81
CA GLU A 830 -22.04 5.54 13.75
C GLU A 830 -21.40 6.68 14.57
N PRO A 831 -20.26 6.44 15.23
CA PRO A 831 -19.56 7.44 16.03
C PRO A 831 -19.18 8.70 15.25
N ASP A 832 -19.60 9.86 15.75
CA ASP A 832 -19.42 11.16 15.11
C ASP A 832 -18.87 12.20 16.11
N PRO A 833 -18.02 13.18 15.69
CA PRO A 833 -17.53 14.25 16.56
C PRO A 833 -18.63 15.04 17.30
N SER A 834 -19.84 15.12 16.73
CA SER A 834 -21.00 15.77 17.35
C SER A 834 -21.45 15.10 18.65
N TRP A 835 -21.06 13.84 18.91
CA TRP A 835 -21.34 13.15 20.17
C TRP A 835 -20.56 13.76 21.33
N ASP A 836 -19.27 14.07 21.12
CA ASP A 836 -18.45 14.69 22.16
C ASP A 836 -18.88 16.14 22.40
N LEU A 837 -19.38 16.84 21.37
CA LEU A 837 -19.93 18.20 21.49
C LEU A 837 -21.23 18.23 22.30
N TRP A 838 -22.08 17.21 22.14
CA TRP A 838 -23.25 17.02 23.00
C TRP A 838 -22.84 16.83 24.46
N ALA A 839 -21.92 15.91 24.72
CA ALA A 839 -21.44 15.65 26.08
C ALA A 839 -20.78 16.90 26.71
N LEU A 840 -20.00 17.65 25.94
CA LEU A 840 -19.45 18.95 26.34
C LEU A 840 -20.54 19.95 26.73
N ALA A 841 -21.63 20.03 25.96
CA ALA A 841 -22.76 20.90 26.27
C ALA A 841 -23.43 20.52 27.59
N ILE A 842 -23.64 19.22 27.84
CA ILE A 842 -24.21 18.72 29.11
C ILE A 842 -23.29 19.06 30.29
N ILE A 843 -21.98 18.81 30.15
CA ILE A 843 -20.98 19.11 31.20
C ILE A 843 -20.95 20.61 31.49
N ALA A 844 -20.91 21.46 30.46
CA ALA A 844 -20.92 22.92 30.64
C ALA A 844 -22.21 23.41 31.29
N PHE A 845 -23.36 22.83 30.92
CA PHE A 845 -24.65 23.15 31.54
C PHE A 845 -24.64 22.80 33.03
N GLU A 846 -24.20 21.60 33.39
CA GLU A 846 -24.16 21.13 34.76
C GLU A 846 -23.20 21.95 35.63
N MET A 847 -22.03 22.33 35.08
CA MET A 847 -21.09 23.21 35.76
C MET A 847 -21.69 24.58 36.09
N LEU A 848 -22.45 25.17 35.17
CA LEU A 848 -22.99 26.53 35.31
C LEU A 848 -24.32 26.60 36.08
N SER A 849 -25.15 25.55 35.99
CA SER A 849 -26.46 25.49 36.63
C SER A 849 -26.47 24.73 37.95
N GLY A 850 -25.41 23.96 38.25
CA GLY A 850 -25.33 23.10 39.43
C GLY A 850 -26.12 21.80 39.33
N SER A 851 -26.85 21.58 38.24
CA SER A 851 -27.71 20.41 38.08
C SER A 851 -27.67 19.85 36.67
N HIS A 852 -27.76 18.52 36.54
CA HIS A 852 -27.82 17.87 35.24
C HIS A 852 -29.16 18.19 34.54
N PRO A 853 -29.19 18.56 33.24
CA PRO A 853 -30.43 18.99 32.57
C PRO A 853 -31.52 17.90 32.53
N PHE A 854 -31.12 16.64 32.63
CA PHE A 854 -32.00 15.46 32.63
C PHE A 854 -31.95 14.66 33.95
N ALA A 855 -31.61 15.30 35.08
CA ALA A 855 -31.46 14.62 36.37
C ALA A 855 -32.68 13.80 36.83
N SER A 856 -33.89 14.17 36.39
CA SER A 856 -35.13 13.46 36.73
C SER A 856 -35.39 12.22 35.86
N ALA A 857 -34.53 11.90 34.88
CA ALA A 857 -34.74 10.77 33.98
C ALA A 857 -34.57 9.42 34.69
N THR A 858 -35.54 8.53 34.51
CA THR A 858 -35.61 7.22 35.20
C THR A 858 -35.19 6.05 34.31
N SER A 859 -35.13 6.24 32.99
CA SER A 859 -34.70 5.23 32.00
C SER A 859 -34.05 5.88 30.77
N VAL A 860 -33.38 5.09 29.93
CA VAL A 860 -32.80 5.55 28.66
C VAL A 860 -33.89 6.08 27.71
N LEU A 861 -35.07 5.45 27.69
CA LEU A 861 -36.25 5.94 26.96
C LEU A 861 -36.73 7.29 27.52
N ASP A 862 -36.72 7.46 28.84
CA ASP A 862 -37.10 8.72 29.52
C ASP A 862 -36.11 9.85 29.20
N VAL A 863 -34.80 9.54 29.08
CA VAL A 863 -33.79 10.50 28.58
C VAL A 863 -34.15 10.96 27.16
N GLY A 864 -34.45 10.04 26.24
CA GLY A 864 -34.82 10.38 24.86
C GLY A 864 -36.10 11.25 24.76
N MET A 865 -37.10 10.96 25.58
CA MET A 865 -38.33 11.76 25.66
C MET A 865 -38.07 13.16 26.22
N LYS A 866 -37.31 13.26 27.33
CA LYS A 866 -36.99 14.55 27.97
C LYS A 866 -36.12 15.43 27.09
N VAL A 867 -35.18 14.86 26.35
CA VAL A 867 -34.39 15.62 25.37
C VAL A 867 -35.28 16.31 24.34
N SER A 868 -36.36 15.66 23.90
CA SER A 868 -37.26 16.21 22.88
C SER A 868 -38.13 17.38 23.38
N GLY A 869 -38.35 17.48 24.69
CA GLY A 869 -39.14 18.54 25.33
C GLY A 869 -38.32 19.53 26.17
N PHE A 870 -36.99 19.46 26.14
CA PHE A 870 -36.13 20.28 26.98
C PHE A 870 -36.00 21.70 26.45
N ASP A 871 -36.41 22.69 27.26
CA ASP A 871 -36.19 24.11 26.99
C ASP A 871 -35.14 24.69 27.95
N PRO A 872 -33.89 24.91 27.53
CA PRO A 872 -32.86 25.49 28.37
C PRO A 872 -33.17 26.93 28.83
N ARG A 873 -34.22 27.58 28.30
CA ARG A 873 -34.69 28.90 28.79
C ARG A 873 -35.34 28.82 30.18
N SER A 874 -35.82 27.65 30.61
CA SER A 874 -36.38 27.45 31.95
C SER A 874 -35.34 27.03 32.99
N ALA A 875 -34.06 26.94 32.61
CA ALA A 875 -32.99 26.50 33.49
C ALA A 875 -32.35 27.66 34.26
N ASN A 876 -31.89 27.38 35.47
CA ASN A 876 -31.13 28.32 36.31
C ASN A 876 -29.69 28.47 35.77
N LEU A 877 -29.53 29.22 34.69
CA LEU A 877 -28.25 29.51 34.02
C LEU A 877 -27.90 31.02 34.13
N PRO A 878 -26.61 31.39 34.03
CA PRO A 878 -26.22 32.78 33.87
C PRO A 878 -26.95 33.46 32.69
N SER A 879 -27.26 34.75 32.83
CA SER A 879 -27.91 35.55 31.77
C SER A 879 -27.11 35.48 30.47
N GLY A 880 -27.80 35.36 29.32
CA GLY A 880 -27.16 35.33 28.00
C GLY A 880 -26.78 33.93 27.50
N CYS A 881 -26.70 32.92 28.38
CA CYS A 881 -26.32 31.55 28.00
C CYS A 881 -27.48 30.68 27.49
N GLN A 882 -28.73 31.03 27.78
CA GLN A 882 -29.89 30.21 27.40
C GLN A 882 -29.98 29.94 25.89
N PRO A 883 -29.79 30.95 25.00
CA PRO A 883 -29.80 30.72 23.55
C PRO A 883 -28.65 29.84 23.05
N PHE A 884 -27.49 29.87 23.72
CA PHE A 884 -26.36 28.99 23.39
C PHE A 884 -26.70 27.54 23.70
N PHE A 885 -27.18 27.25 24.92
CA PHE A 885 -27.55 25.88 25.30
C PHE A 885 -28.72 25.34 24.47
N ALA A 886 -29.65 26.18 24.03
CA ALA A 886 -30.72 25.78 23.10
C ALA A 886 -30.17 25.25 21.76
N ARG A 887 -29.08 25.84 21.26
CA ARG A 887 -28.40 25.36 20.03
C ARG A 887 -27.48 24.17 20.32
N ALA A 888 -26.66 24.25 21.37
CA ALA A 888 -25.68 23.21 21.71
C ALA A 888 -26.32 21.86 22.06
N LEU A 889 -27.53 21.89 22.63
CA LEU A 889 -28.34 20.71 22.96
C LEU A 889 -29.48 20.46 21.95
N ALA A 890 -29.39 21.00 20.73
CA ALA A 890 -30.38 20.74 19.70
C ALA A 890 -30.35 19.27 19.25
N LEU A 891 -31.54 18.68 19.04
CA LEU A 891 -31.70 17.35 18.46
C LEU A 891 -31.05 17.24 17.08
N ASN A 892 -31.17 18.29 16.25
CA ASN A 892 -30.49 18.37 14.97
C ASN A 892 -28.99 18.66 15.17
N ARG A 893 -28.13 17.68 14.88
CA ARG A 893 -26.67 17.81 14.98
C ARG A 893 -26.09 18.99 14.18
N ALA A 894 -26.71 19.37 13.06
CA ALA A 894 -26.24 20.49 12.23
C ALA A 894 -26.49 21.87 12.86
N ALA A 895 -27.33 21.95 13.90
CA ALA A 895 -27.59 23.19 14.63
C ALA A 895 -26.62 23.39 15.82
N ARG A 896 -25.82 22.37 16.18
CA ARG A 896 -24.83 22.42 17.26
C ARG A 896 -23.55 23.13 16.76
N PRO A 897 -22.68 23.62 17.66
CA PRO A 897 -21.39 24.20 17.27
C PRO A 897 -20.58 23.24 16.38
N GLU A 898 -19.84 23.76 15.40
CA GLU A 898 -19.15 22.92 14.41
C GLU A 898 -17.87 22.23 14.95
N SER A 899 -17.33 22.73 16.07
CA SER A 899 -16.07 22.23 16.65
C SER A 899 -15.97 22.55 18.15
N PRO A 900 -15.09 21.86 18.92
CA PRO A 900 -14.88 22.16 20.33
C PRO A 900 -14.37 23.60 20.57
N ALA A 901 -13.55 24.13 19.66
CA ALA A 901 -13.10 25.51 19.71
C ALA A 901 -14.25 26.51 19.46
N GLY A 902 -15.10 26.23 18.48
CA GLY A 902 -16.31 27.02 18.22
C GLY A 902 -17.30 27.00 19.39
N PHE A 903 -17.49 25.82 20.00
CA PHE A 903 -18.28 25.64 21.22
C PHE A 903 -17.82 26.57 22.35
N LEU A 904 -16.52 26.56 22.66
CA LEU A 904 -15.97 27.41 23.72
C LEU A 904 -16.12 28.89 23.41
N ALA A 905 -15.80 29.32 22.19
CA ALA A 905 -15.87 30.72 21.79
C ALA A 905 -17.32 31.27 21.79
N GLU A 906 -18.31 30.44 21.47
CA GLU A 906 -19.72 30.81 21.61
C GLU A 906 -20.18 30.91 23.07
N LEU A 907 -19.77 29.96 23.92
CA LEU A 907 -20.10 29.98 25.35
C LEU A 907 -19.47 31.20 26.05
N GLU A 908 -18.20 31.49 25.78
CA GLU A 908 -17.49 32.66 26.32
C GLU A 908 -18.20 33.96 25.94
N ARG A 909 -18.56 34.12 24.66
CA ARG A 909 -19.33 35.29 24.21
C ARG A 909 -20.69 35.41 24.91
N SER A 910 -21.34 34.28 25.18
CA SER A 910 -22.66 34.25 25.82
C SER A 910 -22.62 34.57 27.33
N LEU A 911 -21.47 34.37 27.98
CA LEU A 911 -21.24 34.74 29.39
C LEU A 911 -20.79 36.20 29.57
N HIS A 912 -20.34 36.84 28.48
CA HIS A 912 -19.90 38.23 28.46
C HIS A 912 -20.95 39.22 27.90
N ALA A 913 -22.01 38.70 27.27
CA ALA A 913 -23.15 39.45 26.76
C ALA A 913 -24.21 39.61 27.84
#